data_AF-A0A5D0GAM8-F1
#
_entry.id   AF-A0A5D0GAM8-F1
#
_cell.length_a   1.000
_cell.length_b   1.000
_cell.length_c   1.000
_cell.angle_alpha   90.00
_cell.angle_beta   90.00
_cell.angle_gamma   90.00
#
_symmetry.space_group_name_H-M   'P 1'
#
loop_
_entity.id
_entity.type
_entity.pdbx_description
1 polymer ?
#
loop_
_entity_poly.entity_id
_entity_poly.type
_entity_poly.pdbx_seq_one_letter_code
_entity_poly.pdbx_strand_id
1 'polypeptide(L)'
;MRDQNYMKIDIVEKISNKVWRCVDLLYQSGRVDTTELVLFLLSAYKDDVFPNFQNKKNYNWFEEFLQRLHDDSFYNKFINVYSDSIKNIHPKAFSEVVHSLYEIDKYQLKNNFSEVFEYLLQKLIDFQGKRSGDSVQPKEISRLVIELANLDSHAKVYNPFAGLASFGIQLKENQEYHGQEINTSTWAIGQLRLKAHNKGYGYSYELGNSIENWNEFQKFDLIVASPPFKMRIPRFSSQHIAGGDSYYDVESFLIDRGIHSLSNNGKLITVFSLSFLFSLGRLVKLKKWLIDNDLIDTIITLPSGLLSNTNIPVCIIIFKTISSRPGYVKFIDASSFYSKNGSRNKILNDPKIIDLVNQDSENEFLRYIRVENIYKNDFDLTVGRYFLREIQGTKLSNFTSLIKGLKAPVNEHMKLVQIRNLKEDVFNGTLTSDELNFSNIKRSNFKIIEESCLLIATQWNTLKPTFFKYTGESIVIPPIVIALRLNEDIINPIFLINEFSAGYIQEQVESYRVGSAQAKLRIKDLGKVVFQLPSMQEQKAKVSGIIELSERLRKIESEKENILSGIHKEETESSTSLSHILGKPLLSIGSSIEIIQNALSSLDPDWKSYLISQKRQFTLVDAFDSISKNVKYIQELADKNTSLVSVSNFELNELHFLKFLSEFIKDEKKSLNNNITLELDIHEDVKEQMDNQVLIKGNPQKLRIVLINLLDNAKNHAFTNKQRPNKINIEILPFTGNVQEASYYNYDIDGRKSYVEVRVSNTGSSFPKDFTLKDYARKNFSAGKTRNKGLGGYEVNEILKAHNEGKNALNIVSNKENSEYSTTVSFIIPIL
;
A
#
# COMPACT_ATOMS: atom_id res chain seq x y z
N MET A 1 -29.38 -6.97 22.27
CA MET A 1 -28.85 -7.65 21.05
C MET A 1 -27.33 -7.82 21.07
N ARG A 2 -26.51 -6.78 21.35
CA ARG A 2 -25.03 -6.96 21.46
C ARG A 2 -24.62 -7.95 22.56
N ASP A 3 -25.17 -7.85 23.77
CA ASP A 3 -24.79 -8.72 24.90
C ASP A 3 -25.18 -10.19 24.72
N GLN A 4 -26.31 -10.46 24.04
CA GLN A 4 -26.73 -11.83 23.69
C GLN A 4 -25.81 -12.47 22.64
N ASN A 5 -25.33 -11.70 21.66
CA ASN A 5 -24.35 -12.18 20.69
C ASN A 5 -22.99 -12.47 21.35
N TYR A 6 -22.53 -11.64 22.29
CA TYR A 6 -21.31 -11.90 23.05
C TYR A 6 -21.41 -13.18 23.91
N MET A 7 -22.54 -13.37 24.62
CA MET A 7 -22.79 -14.60 25.39
C MET A 7 -22.82 -15.85 24.50
N LYS A 8 -23.43 -15.75 23.31
CA LYS A 8 -23.52 -16.86 22.35
C LYS A 8 -22.14 -17.23 21.78
N ILE A 9 -21.32 -16.23 21.46
CA ILE A 9 -19.94 -16.44 20.99
C ILE A 9 -19.09 -17.15 22.05
N ASP A 10 -19.18 -16.73 23.31
CA ASP A 10 -18.45 -17.34 24.42
C ASP A 10 -18.86 -18.81 24.66
N ILE A 11 -20.15 -19.14 24.53
CA ILE A 11 -20.64 -20.54 24.64
C ILE A 11 -20.10 -21.40 23.49
N VAL A 12 -20.19 -20.91 22.24
CA VAL A 12 -19.68 -21.62 21.06
C VAL A 12 -18.18 -21.89 21.22
N GLU A 13 -17.41 -20.88 21.58
CA GLU A 13 -15.96 -21.00 21.75
C GLU A 13 -15.60 -21.98 22.88
N LYS A 14 -16.30 -21.93 24.02
CA LYS A 14 -16.11 -22.88 25.14
C LYS A 14 -16.38 -24.33 24.72
N ILE A 15 -17.49 -24.58 24.03
CA ILE A 15 -17.84 -25.92 23.54
C ILE A 15 -16.80 -26.37 22.52
N SER A 16 -16.49 -25.54 21.53
CA SER A 16 -15.52 -25.87 20.48
C SER A 16 -14.12 -26.12 21.03
N ASN A 17 -13.68 -25.42 22.08
CA ASN A 17 -12.41 -25.68 22.75
C ASN A 17 -12.40 -27.02 23.49
N LYS A 18 -13.51 -27.41 24.12
CA LYS A 18 -13.65 -28.77 24.69
C LYS A 18 -13.58 -29.85 23.62
N VAL A 19 -14.27 -29.64 22.49
CA VAL A 19 -14.23 -30.57 21.35
C VAL A 19 -12.85 -30.62 20.71
N TRP A 20 -12.10 -29.52 20.72
CA TRP A 20 -10.74 -29.47 20.20
C TRP A 20 -9.79 -30.40 20.93
N ARG A 21 -10.01 -30.64 22.23
CA ARG A 21 -9.27 -31.65 22.98
C ARG A 21 -9.42 -33.05 22.37
N CYS A 22 -10.57 -33.38 21.80
CA CYS A 22 -10.78 -34.63 21.08
C CYS A 22 -9.91 -34.70 19.81
N VAL A 23 -9.74 -33.58 19.11
CA VAL A 23 -8.84 -33.48 17.94
C VAL A 23 -7.40 -33.76 18.36
N ASP A 24 -6.93 -33.13 19.44
CA ASP A 24 -5.57 -33.32 19.95
C ASP A 24 -5.31 -34.78 20.35
N LEU A 25 -6.27 -35.43 21.03
CA LEU A 25 -6.20 -36.84 21.42
C LEU A 25 -6.12 -37.79 20.21
N LEU A 26 -6.93 -37.53 19.17
CA LEU A 26 -6.89 -38.31 17.94
C LEU A 26 -5.59 -38.08 17.17
N TYR A 27 -5.08 -36.85 17.14
CA TYR A 27 -3.83 -36.51 16.48
C TYR A 27 -2.62 -37.18 17.15
N GLN A 28 -2.55 -37.16 18.49
CA GLN A 28 -1.50 -37.82 19.27
C GLN A 28 -1.45 -39.34 19.08
N SER A 29 -2.57 -39.96 18.66
CA SER A 29 -2.63 -41.39 18.33
C SER A 29 -1.99 -41.75 16.98
N GLY A 30 -1.40 -40.77 16.28
CA GLY A 30 -0.53 -40.99 15.12
C GLY A 30 -1.24 -40.95 13.76
N ARG A 31 -2.45 -40.38 13.67
CA ARG A 31 -3.22 -40.32 12.42
C ARG A 31 -3.70 -38.90 12.12
N VAL A 32 -3.39 -38.43 10.90
CA VAL A 32 -3.71 -37.08 10.41
C VAL A 32 -5.09 -37.03 9.72
N ASP A 33 -5.56 -38.16 9.16
CA ASP A 33 -6.84 -38.25 8.42
C ASP A 33 -8.08 -38.35 9.34
N THR A 34 -7.91 -38.23 10.66
CA THR A 34 -8.97 -38.41 11.67
C THR A 34 -9.58 -37.09 12.15
N THR A 35 -9.13 -35.94 11.66
CA THR A 35 -9.58 -34.62 12.16
C THR A 35 -11.06 -34.37 11.82
N GLU A 36 -11.54 -34.84 10.67
CA GLU A 36 -12.94 -34.76 10.24
C GLU A 36 -13.88 -35.69 11.02
N LEU A 37 -13.33 -36.79 11.56
CA LEU A 37 -14.08 -37.75 12.38
C LEU A 37 -14.69 -37.09 13.61
N VAL A 38 -14.07 -36.03 14.14
CA VAL A 38 -14.60 -35.30 15.30
C VAL A 38 -15.96 -34.67 15.00
N LEU A 39 -16.19 -34.17 13.78
CA LEU A 39 -17.50 -33.63 13.39
C LEU A 39 -18.56 -34.73 13.35
N PHE A 40 -18.21 -35.91 12.86
CA PHE A 40 -19.08 -37.09 12.87
C PHE A 40 -19.42 -37.54 14.29
N LEU A 41 -18.41 -37.73 15.15
CA LEU A 41 -18.60 -38.16 16.54
C LEU A 41 -19.41 -37.12 17.34
N LEU A 42 -19.16 -35.83 17.14
CA LEU A 42 -19.91 -34.77 17.80
C LEU A 42 -21.39 -34.77 17.36
N SER A 43 -21.65 -34.98 16.06
CA SER A 43 -23.01 -35.09 15.53
C SER A 43 -23.75 -36.30 16.10
N ALA A 44 -23.10 -37.47 16.10
CA ALA A 44 -23.65 -38.69 16.67
C ALA A 44 -23.90 -38.55 18.19
N TYR A 45 -23.05 -37.84 18.92
CA TYR A 45 -23.28 -37.53 20.34
C TYR A 45 -24.48 -36.61 20.55
N LYS A 46 -24.63 -35.55 19.75
CA LYS A 46 -25.81 -34.68 19.78
C LYS A 46 -27.10 -35.47 19.59
N ASP A 47 -27.10 -36.40 18.64
CA ASP A 47 -28.26 -37.19 18.24
C ASP A 47 -28.51 -38.43 19.10
N ASP A 48 -27.86 -38.55 20.26
CA ASP A 48 -28.10 -39.64 21.21
C ASP A 48 -27.75 -41.05 20.65
N VAL A 49 -26.88 -41.12 19.64
CA VAL A 49 -26.40 -42.39 19.05
C VAL A 49 -25.42 -43.11 19.97
N PHE A 50 -24.70 -42.39 20.83
CA PHE A 50 -23.79 -43.00 21.79
C PHE A 50 -24.56 -43.73 22.90
N PRO A 51 -24.03 -44.87 23.40
CA PRO A 51 -24.61 -45.57 24.54
C PRO A 51 -24.42 -44.79 25.85
N ASN A 52 -25.37 -44.92 26.78
CA ASN A 52 -25.36 -44.20 28.07
C ASN A 52 -24.14 -44.57 28.93
N PHE A 53 -23.32 -43.57 29.27
CA PHE A 53 -22.03 -43.74 29.96
C PHE A 53 -22.11 -44.08 31.46
N GLN A 54 -23.31 -44.31 32.03
CA GLN A 54 -23.48 -44.44 33.48
C GLN A 54 -22.99 -45.78 34.06
N ASN A 55 -22.74 -46.81 33.25
CA ASN A 55 -22.21 -48.10 33.73
C ASN A 55 -20.71 -48.24 33.41
N LYS A 56 -19.85 -47.80 34.35
CA LYS A 56 -18.37 -47.73 34.28
C LYS A 56 -17.61 -49.08 34.12
N LYS A 57 -18.24 -50.18 33.70
CA LYS A 57 -17.61 -51.52 33.71
C LYS A 57 -17.81 -52.41 32.47
N ASN A 58 -18.35 -51.89 31.37
CA ASN A 58 -18.49 -52.70 30.14
C ASN A 58 -17.42 -52.36 29.10
N TYR A 59 -16.57 -53.34 28.79
CA TYR A 59 -15.52 -53.26 27.77
C TYR A 59 -16.04 -53.28 26.31
N ASN A 60 -17.38 -53.21 26.10
CA ASN A 60 -18.01 -53.42 24.78
C ASN A 60 -18.71 -52.17 24.18
N TRP A 61 -18.40 -50.97 24.69
CA TRP A 61 -19.04 -49.72 24.23
C TRP A 61 -18.79 -49.41 22.75
N PHE A 62 -17.66 -49.85 22.21
CA PHE A 62 -17.32 -49.67 20.81
C PHE A 62 -18.27 -50.49 19.91
N GLU A 63 -18.48 -51.76 20.24
CA GLU A 63 -19.42 -52.63 19.52
C GLU A 63 -20.86 -52.14 19.66
N GLU A 64 -21.26 -51.68 20.86
CA GLU A 64 -22.61 -51.10 21.06
C GLU A 64 -22.79 -49.80 20.25
N PHE A 65 -21.77 -48.95 20.16
CA PHE A 65 -21.81 -47.75 19.33
C PHE A 65 -21.91 -48.10 17.84
N LEU A 66 -21.12 -49.05 17.35
CA LEU A 66 -21.21 -49.53 15.97
C LEU A 66 -22.59 -50.11 15.64
N GLN A 67 -23.17 -50.88 16.57
CA GLN A 67 -24.51 -51.42 16.41
C GLN A 67 -25.56 -50.29 16.32
N ARG A 68 -25.51 -49.30 17.20
CA ARG A 68 -26.42 -48.15 17.15
C ARG A 68 -26.26 -47.32 15.88
N LEU A 69 -25.04 -47.19 15.37
CA LEU A 69 -24.80 -46.56 14.06
C LEU A 69 -25.45 -47.35 12.92
N HIS A 70 -25.41 -48.68 12.97
CA HIS A 70 -26.05 -49.55 11.98
C HIS A 70 -27.57 -49.42 12.00
N ASP A 71 -28.15 -49.32 13.20
CA ASP A 71 -29.60 -49.21 13.40
C ASP A 71 -30.14 -47.80 13.08
N ASP A 72 -29.28 -46.77 13.06
CA ASP A 72 -29.70 -45.40 12.77
C ASP A 72 -29.81 -45.12 11.26
N SER A 73 -31.00 -44.70 10.83
CA SER A 73 -31.34 -44.42 9.43
C SER A 73 -30.49 -43.33 8.74
N PHE A 74 -29.92 -42.39 9.50
CA PHE A 74 -29.08 -41.33 8.96
C PHE A 74 -27.61 -41.67 9.07
N TYR A 75 -27.16 -42.26 10.18
CA TYR A 75 -25.74 -42.49 10.42
C TYR A 75 -25.16 -43.74 9.75
N ASN A 76 -26.01 -44.73 9.41
CA ASN A 76 -25.57 -45.97 8.77
C ASN A 76 -24.74 -45.76 7.48
N LYS A 77 -25.06 -44.72 6.71
CA LYS A 77 -24.41 -44.40 5.42
C LYS A 77 -22.97 -43.91 5.57
N PHE A 78 -22.57 -43.47 6.77
CA PHE A 78 -21.20 -43.03 7.05
C PHE A 78 -20.32 -44.13 7.62
N ILE A 79 -20.88 -45.30 7.96
CA ILE A 79 -20.13 -46.40 8.55
C ILE A 79 -18.97 -46.77 7.62
N ASN A 80 -19.23 -47.00 6.33
CA ASN A 80 -18.18 -47.34 5.38
C ASN A 80 -17.16 -46.22 5.14
N VAL A 81 -17.53 -44.97 5.42
CA VAL A 81 -16.63 -43.80 5.26
C VAL A 81 -15.65 -43.71 6.43
N TYR A 82 -16.17 -43.89 7.65
CA TYR A 82 -15.38 -43.70 8.87
C TYR A 82 -14.96 -45.01 9.54
N SER A 83 -15.39 -46.19 9.09
CA SER A 83 -15.12 -47.47 9.74
C SER A 83 -13.64 -47.74 9.91
N ASP A 84 -12.87 -47.48 8.87
CA ASP A 84 -11.42 -47.70 8.90
C ASP A 84 -10.76 -46.71 9.86
N SER A 85 -11.16 -45.43 9.82
CA SER A 85 -10.69 -44.43 10.77
C SER A 85 -11.03 -44.79 12.21
N ILE A 86 -12.25 -45.30 12.46
CA ILE A 86 -12.76 -45.65 13.78
C ILE A 86 -12.08 -46.91 14.33
N LYS A 87 -11.99 -48.00 13.55
CA LYS A 87 -11.33 -49.27 13.94
C LYS A 87 -9.86 -49.10 14.29
N ASN A 88 -9.24 -48.11 13.69
CA ASN A 88 -7.82 -47.85 13.82
C ASN A 88 -7.45 -46.94 14.99
N ILE A 89 -8.43 -46.38 15.71
CA ILE A 89 -8.17 -45.59 16.91
C ILE A 89 -7.87 -46.54 18.06
N HIS A 90 -6.79 -46.25 18.80
CA HIS A 90 -6.47 -47.02 19.99
C HIS A 90 -7.64 -46.96 21.00
N PRO A 91 -8.13 -48.09 21.55
CA PRO A 91 -9.33 -48.12 22.41
C PRO A 91 -9.29 -47.13 23.57
N LYS A 92 -8.11 -46.93 24.17
CA LYS A 92 -7.90 -45.92 25.22
C LYS A 92 -8.15 -44.49 24.72
N ALA A 93 -7.64 -44.13 23.54
CA ALA A 93 -7.85 -42.81 22.94
C ALA A 93 -9.33 -42.60 22.56
N PHE A 94 -9.99 -43.62 22.02
CA PHE A 94 -11.42 -43.57 21.75
C PHE A 94 -12.23 -43.34 23.04
N SER A 95 -11.90 -44.06 24.12
CA SER A 95 -12.53 -43.87 25.44
C SER A 95 -12.33 -42.45 25.98
N GLU A 96 -11.14 -41.86 25.84
CA GLU A 96 -10.86 -40.48 26.26
C GLU A 96 -11.61 -39.43 25.42
N VAL A 97 -11.76 -39.67 24.11
CA VAL A 97 -12.58 -38.84 23.21
C VAL A 97 -14.05 -38.89 23.63
N VAL A 98 -14.59 -40.09 23.86
CA VAL A 98 -15.98 -40.25 24.32
C VAL A 98 -16.18 -39.56 25.67
N HIS A 99 -15.27 -39.73 26.62
CA HIS A 99 -15.35 -39.05 27.91
C HIS A 99 -15.37 -37.53 27.76
N SER A 100 -14.51 -36.99 26.90
CA SER A 100 -14.45 -35.54 26.61
C SER A 100 -15.75 -35.02 25.98
N LEU A 101 -16.43 -35.82 25.13
CA LEU A 101 -17.75 -35.46 24.60
C LEU A 101 -18.82 -35.41 25.70
N TYR A 102 -18.78 -36.34 26.66
CA TYR A 102 -19.72 -36.36 27.80
C TYR A 102 -19.53 -35.19 28.79
N GLU A 103 -18.36 -34.53 28.81
CA GLU A 103 -18.12 -33.29 29.56
C GLU A 103 -18.78 -32.04 28.94
N ILE A 104 -19.34 -32.18 27.73
CA ILE A 104 -20.04 -31.11 27.03
C ILE A 104 -21.49 -31.05 27.52
N ASP A 105 -21.93 -29.86 27.92
CA ASP A 105 -23.33 -29.59 28.21
C ASP A 105 -24.17 -29.83 26.94
N LYS A 106 -24.94 -30.92 26.96
CA LYS A 106 -25.72 -31.38 25.82
C LYS A 106 -26.86 -30.43 25.45
N TYR A 107 -27.42 -29.71 26.43
CA TYR A 107 -28.46 -28.72 26.18
C TYR A 107 -27.88 -27.52 25.43
N GLN A 108 -26.74 -27.00 25.90
CA GLN A 108 -26.04 -25.91 25.22
C GLN A 108 -25.53 -26.32 23.83
N LEU A 109 -25.05 -27.55 23.69
CA LEU A 109 -24.63 -28.09 22.39
C LEU A 109 -25.80 -28.16 21.41
N LYS A 110 -26.95 -28.73 21.80
CA LYS A 110 -28.14 -28.84 20.93
C LYS A 110 -28.63 -27.47 20.46
N ASN A 111 -28.65 -26.46 21.34
CA ASN A 111 -29.14 -25.12 21.03
C ASN A 111 -28.20 -24.27 20.15
N ASN A 112 -26.91 -24.61 20.08
CA ASN A 112 -25.91 -23.85 19.33
C ASN A 112 -25.16 -24.73 18.31
N PHE A 113 -25.75 -25.87 17.93
CA PHE A 113 -25.02 -26.89 17.21
C PHE A 113 -24.52 -26.43 15.84
N SER A 114 -25.35 -25.68 15.11
CA SER A 114 -24.98 -25.19 13.78
C SER A 114 -23.75 -24.28 13.83
N GLU A 115 -23.68 -23.39 14.81
CA GLU A 115 -22.57 -22.46 15.00
C GLU A 115 -21.32 -23.16 15.52
N VAL A 116 -21.47 -24.11 16.46
CA VAL A 116 -20.37 -24.96 16.94
C VAL A 116 -19.79 -25.79 15.78
N PHE A 117 -20.65 -26.35 14.93
CA PHE A 117 -20.24 -27.13 13.77
C PHE A 117 -19.46 -26.28 12.77
N GLU A 118 -19.98 -25.11 12.38
CA GLU A 118 -19.28 -24.20 11.45
C GLU A 118 -17.96 -23.70 12.02
N TYR A 119 -17.92 -23.35 13.31
CA TYR A 119 -16.70 -22.90 13.97
C TYR A 119 -15.63 -24.00 13.99
N LEU A 120 -16.02 -25.23 14.36
CA LEU A 120 -15.12 -26.37 14.33
C LEU A 120 -14.65 -26.67 12.91
N LEU A 121 -15.56 -26.73 11.93
CA LEU A 121 -15.21 -26.96 10.54
C LEU A 121 -14.15 -25.95 10.06
N GLN A 122 -14.36 -24.66 10.31
CA GLN A 122 -13.38 -23.62 9.98
C GLN A 122 -12.03 -23.85 10.67
N LYS A 123 -12.04 -24.16 11.97
CA LYS A 123 -10.82 -24.43 12.74
C LYS A 123 -10.07 -25.68 12.25
N LEU A 124 -10.78 -26.72 11.82
CA LEU A 124 -10.21 -27.95 11.26
C LEU A 124 -9.53 -27.67 9.90
N ILE A 125 -10.16 -26.86 9.04
CA ILE A 125 -9.57 -26.43 7.76
C ILE A 125 -8.29 -25.62 7.99
N ASP A 126 -8.33 -24.67 8.91
CA ASP A 126 -7.18 -23.85 9.27
C ASP A 126 -6.03 -24.70 9.85
N PHE A 127 -6.37 -25.76 10.61
CA PHE A 127 -5.41 -26.69 11.21
C PHE A 127 -4.78 -27.66 10.21
N GLN A 128 -5.56 -28.23 9.29
CA GLN A 128 -5.05 -29.16 8.26
C GLN A 128 -4.17 -28.45 7.21
N GLY A 129 -4.31 -27.14 7.07
CA GLY A 129 -3.55 -26.33 6.12
C GLY A 129 -3.81 -26.72 4.66
N LYS A 130 -2.89 -26.37 3.75
CA LYS A 130 -3.02 -26.54 2.29
C LYS A 130 -3.03 -28.00 1.78
N ARG A 131 -3.16 -29.00 2.66
CA ARG A 131 -3.00 -30.42 2.30
C ARG A 131 -4.27 -31.07 1.76
N SER A 132 -5.45 -30.59 2.14
CA SER A 132 -6.71 -30.98 1.50
C SER A 132 -6.96 -30.07 0.29
N GLY A 133 -7.15 -30.67 -0.89
CA GLY A 133 -7.54 -29.95 -2.11
C GLY A 133 -8.93 -29.29 -2.02
N ASP A 134 -9.64 -29.55 -0.92
CA ASP A 134 -10.99 -29.08 -0.65
C ASP A 134 -10.95 -27.68 -0.05
N SER A 135 -11.01 -26.65 -0.91
CA SER A 135 -11.21 -25.28 -0.46
C SER A 135 -12.66 -25.08 -0.03
N VAL A 136 -12.90 -24.80 1.24
CA VAL A 136 -14.23 -24.38 1.69
C VAL A 136 -14.52 -22.98 1.16
N GLN A 137 -15.60 -22.88 0.40
CA GLN A 137 -16.08 -21.62 -0.12
C GLN A 137 -16.49 -20.70 1.05
N PRO A 138 -16.01 -19.44 1.08
CA PRO A 138 -16.43 -18.46 2.06
C PRO A 138 -17.96 -18.35 2.15
N LYS A 139 -18.47 -18.20 3.38
CA LYS A 139 -19.91 -18.12 3.64
C LYS A 139 -20.54 -16.93 2.93
N GLU A 140 -19.83 -15.81 2.87
CA GLU A 140 -20.26 -14.57 2.23
C GLU A 140 -20.47 -14.74 0.72
N ILE A 141 -19.61 -15.50 0.03
CA ILE A 141 -19.80 -15.81 -1.40
C ILE A 141 -21.04 -16.68 -1.59
N SER A 142 -21.22 -17.69 -0.73
CA SER A 142 -22.37 -18.60 -0.80
C SER A 142 -23.69 -17.87 -0.58
N ARG A 143 -23.73 -16.99 0.44
CA ARG A 143 -24.89 -16.14 0.74
C ARG A 143 -25.18 -15.18 -0.41
N LEU A 144 -24.16 -14.46 -0.89
CA LEU A 144 -24.29 -13.55 -2.02
C LEU A 144 -24.95 -14.24 -3.23
N VAL A 145 -24.44 -15.40 -3.64
CA VAL A 145 -24.95 -16.13 -4.80
C VAL A 145 -26.40 -16.56 -4.65
N ILE A 146 -26.81 -17.04 -3.46
CA ILE A 146 -28.20 -17.44 -3.21
C ILE A 146 -29.14 -16.23 -3.15
N GLU A 147 -28.71 -15.12 -2.54
CA GLU A 147 -29.49 -13.88 -2.53
C GLU A 147 -29.65 -13.29 -3.95
N LEU A 148 -28.60 -13.32 -4.77
CA LEU A 148 -28.64 -12.89 -6.18
C LEU A 148 -29.63 -13.69 -7.03
N ALA A 149 -29.88 -14.95 -6.67
CA ALA A 149 -30.84 -15.77 -7.37
C ALA A 149 -32.28 -15.27 -7.19
N ASN A 150 -32.58 -14.59 -6.09
CA ASN A 150 -33.92 -14.10 -5.73
C ASN A 150 -34.99 -15.20 -5.93
N LEU A 151 -34.83 -16.28 -5.16
CA LEU A 151 -35.62 -17.51 -5.30
C LEU A 151 -36.99 -17.41 -4.63
N ASP A 152 -37.98 -18.01 -5.27
CA ASP A 152 -39.30 -18.26 -4.70
C ASP A 152 -39.25 -19.27 -3.54
N SER A 153 -40.33 -19.33 -2.76
CA SER A 153 -40.42 -20.17 -1.56
C SER A 153 -40.30 -21.67 -1.84
N HIS A 154 -40.66 -22.14 -3.04
CA HIS A 154 -40.62 -23.55 -3.46
C HIS A 154 -39.65 -23.81 -4.61
N ALA A 155 -38.66 -22.94 -4.78
CA ALA A 155 -37.71 -23.06 -5.87
C ALA A 155 -36.90 -24.37 -5.79
N LYS A 156 -36.67 -24.98 -6.95
CA LYS A 156 -35.84 -26.17 -7.14
C LYS A 156 -34.42 -25.77 -7.49
N VAL A 157 -33.48 -26.13 -6.63
CA VAL A 157 -32.07 -25.75 -6.73
C VAL A 157 -31.21 -26.98 -6.98
N TYR A 158 -30.36 -26.93 -8.00
CA TYR A 158 -29.38 -27.98 -8.28
C TYR A 158 -27.95 -27.46 -8.21
N ASN A 159 -27.09 -28.24 -7.57
CA ASN A 159 -25.67 -27.97 -7.40
C ASN A 159 -24.84 -29.20 -7.82
N PRO A 160 -24.33 -29.23 -9.05
CA PRO A 160 -23.58 -30.37 -9.59
C PRO A 160 -22.17 -30.52 -9.01
N PHE A 161 -21.66 -29.51 -8.29
CA PHE A 161 -20.33 -29.51 -7.68
C PHE A 161 -20.44 -29.07 -6.23
N ALA A 162 -21.12 -29.90 -5.42
CA ALA A 162 -21.69 -29.44 -4.18
C ALA A 162 -20.70 -29.25 -3.02
N GLY A 163 -19.54 -29.92 -3.03
CA GLY A 163 -18.52 -29.78 -1.99
C GLY A 163 -19.12 -29.99 -0.60
N LEU A 164 -18.87 -29.07 0.33
CA LEU A 164 -19.49 -29.13 1.66
C LEU A 164 -20.93 -28.59 1.71
N ALA A 165 -21.67 -28.66 0.60
CA ALA A 165 -23.03 -28.15 0.46
C ALA A 165 -23.21 -26.67 0.88
N SER A 166 -22.19 -25.83 0.66
CA SER A 166 -22.16 -24.44 1.13
C SER A 166 -23.31 -23.58 0.61
N PHE A 167 -23.78 -23.82 -0.62
CA PHE A 167 -24.97 -23.14 -1.16
C PHE A 167 -26.26 -23.68 -0.53
N GLY A 168 -26.37 -24.99 -0.35
CA GLY A 168 -27.56 -25.65 0.20
C GLY A 168 -27.91 -25.17 1.62
N ILE A 169 -26.92 -24.90 2.47
CA ILE A 169 -27.17 -24.38 3.83
C ILE A 169 -27.72 -22.94 3.84
N GLN A 170 -27.60 -22.18 2.75
CA GLN A 170 -28.13 -20.80 2.67
C GLN A 170 -29.58 -20.75 2.18
N LEU A 171 -30.13 -21.84 1.67
CA LEU A 171 -31.51 -21.89 1.18
C LEU A 171 -32.51 -21.80 2.33
N LYS A 172 -33.73 -21.35 2.00
CA LYS A 172 -34.87 -21.26 2.94
C LYS A 172 -35.51 -22.65 3.12
N GLU A 173 -36.29 -22.85 4.18
CA GLU A 173 -36.81 -24.17 4.57
C GLU A 173 -37.69 -24.86 3.52
N ASN A 174 -38.42 -24.10 2.71
CA ASN A 174 -39.39 -24.64 1.74
C ASN A 174 -38.82 -24.90 0.33
N GLN A 175 -37.52 -24.66 0.13
CA GLN A 175 -36.83 -24.82 -1.15
C GLN A 175 -36.27 -26.23 -1.29
N GLU A 176 -36.31 -26.78 -2.50
CA GLU A 176 -35.76 -28.10 -2.81
C GLU A 176 -34.29 -27.96 -3.22
N TYR A 177 -33.41 -28.80 -2.67
CA TYR A 177 -31.98 -28.80 -2.98
C TYR A 177 -31.54 -30.17 -3.49
N HIS A 178 -30.87 -30.18 -4.63
CA HIS A 178 -30.25 -31.36 -5.22
C HIS A 178 -28.76 -31.09 -5.36
N GLY A 179 -27.92 -31.81 -4.63
CA GLY A 179 -26.47 -31.67 -4.69
C GLY A 179 -25.78 -32.96 -5.10
N GLN A 180 -24.67 -32.87 -5.83
CA GLN A 180 -23.80 -34.01 -6.12
C GLN A 180 -22.35 -33.71 -5.74
N GLU A 181 -21.70 -34.67 -5.11
CA GLU A 181 -20.28 -34.62 -4.76
C GLU A 181 -19.63 -35.96 -5.05
N ILE A 182 -18.43 -35.95 -5.64
CA ILE A 182 -17.72 -37.15 -6.04
C ILE A 182 -16.81 -37.69 -4.93
N ASN A 183 -16.31 -36.81 -4.06
CA ASN A 183 -15.45 -37.18 -2.95
C ASN A 183 -16.29 -37.68 -1.76
N THR A 184 -16.08 -38.94 -1.38
CA THR A 184 -16.80 -39.60 -0.29
C THR A 184 -16.66 -38.90 1.06
N SER A 185 -15.46 -38.40 1.40
CA SER A 185 -15.21 -37.71 2.67
C SER A 185 -15.87 -36.33 2.70
N THR A 186 -15.72 -35.55 1.62
CA THR A 186 -16.37 -34.25 1.45
C THR A 186 -17.90 -34.39 1.47
N TRP A 187 -18.43 -35.43 0.83
CA TRP A 187 -19.85 -35.78 0.87
C TRP A 187 -20.32 -36.10 2.29
N ALA A 188 -19.56 -36.90 3.05
CA ALA A 188 -19.94 -37.25 4.41
C ALA A 188 -20.04 -35.99 5.32
N ILE A 189 -19.06 -35.09 5.23
CA ILE A 189 -19.09 -33.82 5.97
C ILE A 189 -20.25 -32.94 5.49
N GLY A 190 -20.48 -32.83 4.18
CA GLY A 190 -21.58 -32.04 3.64
C GLY A 190 -22.95 -32.54 4.12
N GLN A 191 -23.16 -33.86 4.23
CA GLN A 191 -24.38 -34.43 4.80
C GLN A 191 -24.55 -34.08 6.28
N LEU A 192 -23.48 -34.20 7.07
CA LEU A 192 -23.48 -33.80 8.48
C LEU A 192 -23.77 -32.31 8.64
N ARG A 193 -23.17 -31.48 7.78
CA ARG A 193 -23.36 -30.03 7.77
C ARG A 193 -24.79 -29.65 7.42
N LEU A 194 -25.38 -30.24 6.38
CA LEU A 194 -26.80 -30.03 6.05
C LEU A 194 -27.70 -30.38 7.25
N LYS A 195 -27.47 -31.53 7.90
CA LYS A 195 -28.19 -31.91 9.11
C LYS A 195 -27.97 -30.94 10.27
N ALA A 196 -26.75 -30.41 10.46
CA ALA A 196 -26.44 -29.44 11.50
C ALA A 196 -27.22 -28.13 11.34
N HIS A 197 -27.58 -27.76 10.10
CA HIS A 197 -28.44 -26.61 9.76
C HIS A 197 -29.92 -26.99 9.60
N ASN A 198 -30.33 -28.17 10.10
CA ASN A 198 -31.70 -28.70 10.02
C ASN A 198 -32.23 -28.78 8.57
N LYS A 199 -31.36 -29.03 7.59
CA LYS A 199 -31.71 -29.24 6.19
C LYS A 199 -31.92 -30.73 5.93
N GLY A 200 -33.17 -31.18 5.86
CA GLY A 200 -33.51 -32.59 5.71
C GLY A 200 -34.69 -32.87 4.79
N TYR A 201 -35.77 -32.11 4.89
CA TYR A 201 -36.92 -32.22 3.97
C TYR A 201 -36.64 -31.45 2.67
N GLY A 202 -36.88 -32.06 1.52
CA GLY A 202 -36.62 -31.45 0.20
C GLY A 202 -35.15 -31.39 -0.21
N TYR A 203 -34.23 -32.01 0.55
CA TYR A 203 -32.80 -32.03 0.24
C TYR A 203 -32.36 -33.43 -0.20
N SER A 204 -31.91 -33.57 -1.45
CA SER A 204 -31.13 -34.71 -1.93
C SER A 204 -29.66 -34.30 -2.06
N TYR A 205 -28.76 -34.95 -1.32
CA TYR A 205 -27.32 -34.73 -1.46
C TYR A 205 -26.60 -36.07 -1.67
N GLU A 206 -26.21 -36.30 -2.92
CA GLU A 206 -25.82 -37.60 -3.45
C GLU A 206 -24.30 -37.70 -3.66
N LEU A 207 -23.76 -38.88 -3.37
CA LEU A 207 -22.39 -39.25 -3.74
C LEU A 207 -22.41 -39.69 -5.20
N GLY A 208 -21.80 -38.92 -6.10
CA GLY A 208 -21.82 -39.20 -7.53
C GLY A 208 -21.01 -38.24 -8.39
N ASN A 209 -20.71 -38.69 -9.61
CA ASN A 209 -20.01 -37.90 -10.61
C ASN A 209 -21.01 -37.19 -11.53
N SER A 210 -21.18 -35.87 -11.33
CA SER A 210 -22.12 -35.04 -12.12
C SER A 210 -21.71 -34.87 -13.59
N ILE A 211 -20.45 -35.12 -13.95
CA ILE A 211 -19.99 -35.09 -15.35
C ILE A 211 -20.50 -36.32 -16.12
N GLU A 212 -20.56 -37.46 -15.45
CA GLU A 212 -21.03 -38.72 -16.03
C GLU A 212 -22.55 -38.89 -15.86
N ASN A 213 -23.10 -38.44 -14.74
CA ASN A 213 -24.49 -38.63 -14.35
C ASN A 213 -25.12 -37.30 -13.96
N TRP A 214 -25.31 -36.43 -14.95
CA TRP A 214 -26.04 -35.18 -14.79
C TRP A 214 -27.52 -35.46 -14.52
N ASN A 215 -28.16 -34.65 -13.67
CA ASN A 215 -29.59 -34.78 -13.44
C ASN A 215 -30.39 -34.19 -14.61
N GLU A 216 -30.65 -35.03 -15.62
CA GLU A 216 -31.39 -34.65 -16.84
C GLU A 216 -32.91 -34.76 -16.72
N PHE A 217 -33.41 -35.45 -15.69
CA PHE A 217 -34.83 -35.81 -15.57
C PHE A 217 -35.72 -34.69 -15.03
N GLN A 218 -35.12 -33.60 -14.54
CA GLN A 218 -35.85 -32.50 -13.92
C GLN A 218 -35.29 -31.14 -14.38
N LYS A 219 -36.16 -30.13 -14.41
CA LYS A 219 -35.79 -28.73 -14.62
C LYS A 219 -35.63 -28.02 -13.28
N PHE A 220 -34.71 -27.06 -13.21
CA PHE A 220 -34.38 -26.34 -11.99
C PHE A 220 -34.56 -24.83 -12.15
N ASP A 221 -35.07 -24.17 -11.12
CA ASP A 221 -35.22 -22.72 -11.06
C ASP A 221 -33.88 -22.03 -10.82
N LEU A 222 -32.97 -22.73 -10.14
CA LEU A 222 -31.58 -22.33 -9.99
C LEU A 222 -30.66 -23.52 -10.17
N ILE A 223 -29.67 -23.34 -11.04
CA ILE A 223 -28.46 -24.16 -11.00
C ILE A 223 -27.35 -23.29 -10.46
N VAL A 224 -26.70 -23.73 -9.39
CA VAL A 224 -25.65 -22.99 -8.70
C VAL A 224 -24.40 -23.82 -8.62
N ALA A 225 -23.25 -23.25 -8.95
CA ALA A 225 -22.01 -24.02 -8.99
C ALA A 225 -20.75 -23.18 -8.74
N SER A 226 -19.78 -23.82 -8.10
CA SER A 226 -18.39 -23.36 -7.99
C SER A 226 -17.50 -24.52 -8.41
N PRO A 227 -17.39 -24.80 -9.73
CA PRO A 227 -16.71 -26.01 -10.18
C PRO A 227 -15.20 -25.94 -9.95
N PRO A 228 -14.50 -27.09 -9.96
CA PRO A 228 -13.04 -27.12 -9.92
C PRO A 228 -12.42 -26.25 -11.03
N PHE A 229 -11.67 -25.22 -10.66
CA PHE A 229 -11.20 -24.22 -11.64
C PHE A 229 -10.25 -24.81 -12.70
N LYS A 230 -10.54 -24.53 -13.98
CA LYS A 230 -9.72 -24.97 -15.14
C LYS A 230 -9.55 -26.48 -15.24
N MET A 231 -10.44 -27.26 -14.66
CA MET A 231 -10.40 -28.71 -14.77
C MET A 231 -10.68 -29.13 -16.20
N ARG A 232 -9.79 -29.94 -16.77
CA ARG A 232 -10.01 -30.57 -18.08
C ARG A 232 -10.86 -31.81 -17.91
N ILE A 233 -11.81 -31.99 -18.82
CA ILE A 233 -12.59 -33.23 -18.90
C ILE A 233 -11.83 -34.23 -19.76
N PRO A 234 -11.48 -35.43 -19.24
CA PRO A 234 -10.81 -36.47 -20.02
C PRO A 234 -11.64 -36.89 -21.24
N ARG A 235 -10.98 -37.19 -22.37
CA ARG A 235 -11.65 -37.56 -23.62
C ARG A 235 -12.49 -38.85 -23.54
N PHE A 236 -12.14 -39.77 -22.66
CA PHE A 236 -12.93 -40.99 -22.45
C PHE A 236 -14.25 -40.67 -21.74
N SER A 237 -14.23 -39.80 -20.74
CA SER A 237 -15.43 -39.30 -20.08
C SER A 237 -16.30 -38.49 -21.05
N SER A 238 -15.72 -37.73 -21.98
CA SER A 238 -16.49 -36.96 -22.97
C SER A 238 -17.27 -37.81 -23.99
N GLN A 239 -16.91 -39.09 -24.18
CA GLN A 239 -17.66 -40.02 -25.06
C GLN A 239 -18.91 -40.59 -24.38
N HIS A 240 -18.97 -40.54 -23.05
CA HIS A 240 -20.11 -41.01 -22.24
C HIS A 240 -21.05 -39.88 -21.81
N ILE A 241 -20.75 -38.63 -22.18
CA ILE A 241 -21.66 -37.51 -21.97
C ILE A 241 -22.85 -37.69 -22.92
N ALA A 242 -24.03 -37.99 -22.36
CA ALA A 242 -25.26 -38.10 -23.13
C ALA A 242 -25.49 -36.80 -23.93
N GLY A 243 -25.64 -36.87 -25.25
CA GLY A 243 -25.89 -35.69 -26.11
C GLY A 243 -24.85 -35.39 -27.20
N GLY A 244 -23.73 -36.12 -27.27
CA GLY A 244 -22.86 -36.14 -28.46
C GLY A 244 -21.84 -35.01 -28.62
N ASP A 245 -21.85 -33.98 -27.76
CA ASP A 245 -20.89 -32.87 -27.83
C ASP A 245 -19.62 -33.11 -27.00
N SER A 246 -18.46 -32.95 -27.63
CA SER A 246 -17.16 -33.15 -26.98
C SER A 246 -16.74 -31.93 -26.15
N TYR A 247 -17.01 -31.95 -24.85
CA TYR A 247 -16.49 -30.98 -23.89
C TYR A 247 -15.03 -31.27 -23.52
N TYR A 248 -14.25 -30.21 -23.26
CA TYR A 248 -12.83 -30.33 -22.90
C TYR A 248 -12.49 -29.68 -21.56
N ASP A 249 -13.40 -28.88 -21.01
CA ASP A 249 -13.27 -28.16 -19.75
C ASP A 249 -14.61 -28.12 -19.03
N VAL A 250 -14.55 -28.05 -17.69
CA VAL A 250 -15.72 -28.12 -16.82
C VAL A 250 -16.61 -26.88 -16.95
N GLU A 251 -16.04 -25.71 -17.23
CA GLU A 251 -16.81 -24.48 -17.42
C GLU A 251 -17.75 -24.59 -18.63
N SER A 252 -17.24 -25.08 -19.77
CA SER A 252 -18.08 -25.29 -20.97
C SER A 252 -19.17 -26.34 -20.74
N PHE A 253 -18.84 -27.45 -20.09
CA PHE A 253 -19.79 -28.51 -19.75
C PHE A 253 -20.91 -28.00 -18.83
N LEU A 254 -20.55 -27.32 -17.74
CA LEU A 254 -21.50 -26.78 -16.77
C LEU A 254 -22.43 -25.75 -17.39
N ILE A 255 -21.90 -24.83 -18.22
CA ILE A 255 -22.72 -23.80 -18.86
C ILE A 255 -23.73 -24.45 -19.80
N ASP A 256 -23.29 -25.38 -20.66
CA ASP A 256 -24.18 -26.03 -21.61
C ASP A 256 -25.27 -26.85 -20.91
N ARG A 257 -24.87 -27.80 -20.06
CA ARG A 257 -25.80 -28.67 -19.34
C ARG A 257 -26.70 -27.87 -18.40
N GLY A 258 -26.13 -26.88 -17.73
CA GLY A 258 -26.83 -25.96 -16.85
C GLY A 258 -27.96 -25.28 -17.60
N ILE A 259 -27.67 -24.55 -18.68
CA ILE A 259 -28.68 -23.83 -19.47
C ILE A 259 -29.78 -24.78 -19.97
N HIS A 260 -29.41 -25.96 -20.46
CA HIS A 260 -30.38 -26.96 -20.92
C HIS A 260 -31.24 -27.57 -19.79
N SER A 261 -30.80 -27.52 -18.54
CA SER A 261 -31.55 -28.03 -17.38
C SER A 261 -32.35 -26.96 -16.62
N LEU A 262 -32.36 -25.70 -17.07
CA LEU A 262 -33.14 -24.65 -16.44
C LEU A 262 -34.65 -24.76 -16.73
N SER A 263 -35.47 -24.42 -15.74
CA SER A 263 -36.90 -24.17 -15.91
C SER A 263 -37.15 -22.88 -16.69
N ASN A 264 -38.41 -22.61 -17.03
CA ASN A 264 -38.79 -21.32 -17.60
C ASN A 264 -38.49 -20.21 -16.58
N ASN A 265 -37.74 -19.18 -16.99
CA ASN A 265 -37.19 -18.13 -16.12
C ASN A 265 -36.13 -18.58 -15.11
N GLY A 266 -35.65 -19.83 -15.20
CA GLY A 266 -34.57 -20.33 -14.36
C GLY A 266 -33.24 -19.59 -14.59
N LYS A 267 -32.35 -19.66 -13.61
CA LYS A 267 -31.03 -19.01 -13.64
C LYS A 267 -29.92 -20.02 -13.41
N LEU A 268 -28.82 -19.86 -14.12
CA LEU A 268 -27.56 -20.50 -13.77
C LEU A 268 -26.64 -19.44 -13.15
N ILE A 269 -26.17 -19.65 -11.92
CA ILE A 269 -25.24 -18.73 -11.25
C ILE A 269 -23.95 -19.48 -10.91
N THR A 270 -22.85 -19.02 -11.50
CA THR A 270 -21.55 -19.70 -11.38
C THR A 270 -20.53 -18.82 -10.70
N VAL A 271 -19.72 -19.40 -9.82
CA VAL A 271 -18.48 -18.81 -9.31
C VAL A 271 -17.31 -19.36 -10.14
N PHE A 272 -16.75 -18.53 -11.02
CA PHE A 272 -15.59 -18.89 -11.83
C PHE A 272 -14.36 -18.10 -11.44
N SER A 273 -13.17 -18.62 -11.76
CA SER A 273 -11.97 -17.80 -11.77
C SER A 273 -12.07 -16.69 -12.83
N LEU A 274 -11.48 -15.51 -12.59
CA LEU A 274 -11.47 -14.41 -13.57
C LEU A 274 -10.87 -14.81 -14.93
N SER A 275 -10.13 -15.91 -14.99
CA SER A 275 -9.56 -16.39 -16.24
C SER A 275 -10.58 -16.78 -17.31
N PHE A 276 -11.80 -17.16 -16.93
CA PHE A 276 -12.87 -17.40 -17.89
C PHE A 276 -13.15 -16.15 -18.75
N LEU A 277 -13.15 -14.97 -18.13
CA LEU A 277 -13.50 -13.69 -18.77
C LEU A 277 -12.55 -13.35 -19.94
N PHE A 278 -11.24 -13.56 -19.77
CA PHE A 278 -10.22 -13.22 -20.77
C PHE A 278 -9.65 -14.43 -21.54
N SER A 279 -10.14 -15.64 -21.28
CA SER A 279 -9.64 -16.85 -21.94
C SER A 279 -9.81 -16.79 -23.47
N LEU A 280 -8.79 -17.34 -24.15
CA LEU A 280 -8.69 -17.42 -25.61
C LEU A 280 -9.06 -18.83 -26.12
N GLY A 281 -9.09 -19.00 -27.44
CA GLY A 281 -9.32 -20.31 -28.06
C GLY A 281 -10.78 -20.73 -28.02
N ARG A 282 -11.08 -21.96 -27.56
CA ARG A 282 -12.45 -22.52 -27.60
C ARG A 282 -13.44 -21.73 -26.74
N LEU A 283 -13.01 -21.23 -25.57
CA LEU A 283 -13.86 -20.42 -24.69
C LEU A 283 -14.32 -19.10 -25.34
N VAL A 284 -13.61 -18.59 -26.35
CA VAL A 284 -14.08 -17.44 -27.13
C VAL A 284 -15.31 -17.82 -27.97
N LYS A 285 -15.34 -19.02 -28.54
CA LYS A 285 -16.51 -19.52 -29.29
C LYS A 285 -17.72 -19.68 -28.37
N LEU A 286 -17.51 -20.23 -27.18
CA LEU A 286 -18.56 -20.34 -26.16
C LEU A 286 -19.09 -18.97 -25.75
N LYS A 287 -18.20 -18.04 -25.37
CA LYS A 287 -18.60 -16.66 -25.03
C LYS A 287 -19.33 -15.97 -26.17
N LYS A 288 -18.90 -16.19 -27.42
CA LYS A 288 -19.61 -15.68 -28.59
C LYS A 288 -21.05 -16.21 -28.65
N TRP A 289 -21.22 -17.53 -28.57
CA TRP A 289 -22.56 -18.14 -28.56
C TRP A 289 -23.43 -17.60 -27.41
N LEU A 290 -22.87 -17.47 -26.22
CA LEU A 290 -23.56 -16.92 -25.05
C LEU A 290 -24.02 -15.47 -25.23
N ILE A 291 -23.16 -14.63 -25.81
CA ILE A 291 -23.46 -13.22 -26.08
C ILE A 291 -24.46 -13.07 -27.23
N ASP A 292 -24.29 -13.83 -28.32
CA ASP A 292 -25.17 -13.78 -29.49
C ASP A 292 -26.60 -14.24 -29.19
N ASN A 293 -26.80 -15.03 -28.12
CA ASN A 293 -28.11 -15.51 -27.67
C ASN A 293 -28.61 -14.79 -26.39
N ASP A 294 -27.97 -13.69 -25.98
CA ASP A 294 -28.34 -12.93 -24.77
C ASP A 294 -28.41 -13.78 -23.46
N LEU A 295 -27.59 -14.82 -23.37
CA LEU A 295 -27.63 -15.78 -22.27
C LEU A 295 -26.86 -15.32 -21.02
N ILE A 296 -25.94 -14.36 -21.15
CA ILE A 296 -25.24 -13.74 -20.01
C ILE A 296 -26.00 -12.49 -19.60
N ASP A 297 -26.59 -12.51 -18.41
CA ASP A 297 -27.33 -11.38 -17.87
C ASP A 297 -26.42 -10.43 -17.09
N THR A 298 -25.61 -10.98 -16.18
CA THR A 298 -24.77 -10.17 -15.26
C THR A 298 -23.40 -10.82 -15.03
N ILE A 299 -22.34 -10.01 -14.98
CA ILE A 299 -20.98 -10.40 -14.58
C ILE A 299 -20.52 -9.52 -13.42
N ILE A 300 -20.14 -10.15 -12.30
CA ILE A 300 -19.69 -9.48 -11.07
C ILE A 300 -18.26 -9.89 -10.77
N THR A 301 -17.32 -8.95 -10.80
CA THR A 301 -15.93 -9.20 -10.36
C THR A 301 -15.83 -9.06 -8.85
N LEU A 302 -15.32 -10.08 -8.15
CA LEU A 302 -15.16 -10.06 -6.70
C LEU A 302 -13.75 -9.65 -6.28
N PRO A 303 -13.55 -9.20 -5.02
CA PRO A 303 -12.24 -8.95 -4.45
C PRO A 303 -11.28 -10.16 -4.57
N SER A 304 -10.01 -9.89 -4.83
CA SER A 304 -8.97 -10.92 -4.85
C SER A 304 -8.65 -11.45 -3.44
N GLY A 305 -8.27 -12.72 -3.30
CA GLY A 305 -7.85 -13.31 -2.03
C GLY A 305 -8.98 -13.57 -1.03
N LEU A 306 -10.20 -13.85 -1.51
CA LEU A 306 -11.33 -14.26 -0.67
C LEU A 306 -11.29 -15.75 -0.32
N LEU A 307 -10.70 -16.59 -1.17
CA LEU A 307 -10.65 -18.03 -0.95
C LEU A 307 -9.53 -18.37 0.03
N SER A 308 -9.85 -19.10 1.11
CA SER A 308 -8.94 -19.34 2.25
C SER A 308 -7.62 -20.01 1.85
N ASN A 309 -7.63 -20.83 0.81
CA ASN A 309 -6.47 -21.63 0.38
C ASN A 309 -5.75 -21.08 -0.85
N THR A 310 -6.27 -20.02 -1.50
CA THR A 310 -5.72 -19.51 -2.75
C THR A 310 -6.00 -18.04 -3.00
N ASN A 311 -5.04 -17.34 -3.62
CA ASN A 311 -5.21 -15.95 -4.07
C ASN A 311 -5.87 -15.84 -5.45
N ILE A 312 -6.42 -16.93 -5.99
CA ILE A 312 -7.15 -16.91 -7.26
C ILE A 312 -8.36 -15.97 -7.10
N PRO A 313 -8.45 -14.88 -7.88
CA PRO A 313 -9.62 -14.04 -7.88
C PRO A 313 -10.73 -14.70 -8.69
N VAL A 314 -11.95 -14.43 -8.25
CA VAL A 314 -13.17 -15.05 -8.77
C VAL A 314 -14.15 -13.98 -9.25
N CYS A 315 -15.08 -14.40 -10.09
CA CYS A 315 -16.24 -13.63 -10.52
C CYS A 315 -17.50 -14.49 -10.40
N ILE A 316 -18.63 -13.83 -10.24
CA ILE A 316 -19.95 -14.43 -10.37
C ILE A 316 -20.47 -14.11 -11.77
N ILE A 317 -21.00 -15.11 -12.46
CA ILE A 317 -21.70 -14.92 -13.73
C ILE A 317 -23.11 -15.46 -13.57
N ILE A 318 -24.10 -14.64 -13.94
CA ILE A 318 -25.51 -14.98 -13.95
C ILE A 318 -25.93 -15.19 -15.40
N PHE A 319 -26.41 -16.39 -15.69
CA PHE A 319 -26.98 -16.76 -16.97
C PHE A 319 -28.49 -16.90 -16.84
N LYS A 320 -29.22 -16.49 -17.88
CA LYS A 320 -30.68 -16.61 -17.98
C LYS A 320 -31.07 -17.09 -19.37
N THR A 321 -32.11 -17.90 -19.46
CA THR A 321 -32.72 -18.28 -20.75
C THR A 321 -33.59 -17.17 -21.33
N ILE A 322 -34.09 -16.28 -20.47
CA ILE A 322 -34.82 -15.06 -20.85
C ILE A 322 -34.07 -13.85 -20.31
N SER A 323 -33.50 -13.06 -21.22
CA SER A 323 -32.73 -11.88 -20.86
C SER A 323 -33.62 -10.81 -20.24
N SER A 324 -33.13 -10.16 -19.18
CA SER A 324 -33.80 -9.00 -18.59
C SER A 324 -33.65 -7.75 -19.44
N ARG A 325 -32.62 -7.69 -20.29
CA ARG A 325 -32.30 -6.56 -21.16
C ARG A 325 -31.57 -7.04 -22.41
N PRO A 326 -32.30 -7.54 -23.44
CA PRO A 326 -31.70 -8.06 -24.67
C PRO A 326 -30.72 -7.07 -25.32
N GLY A 327 -29.60 -7.57 -25.83
CA GLY A 327 -28.52 -6.77 -26.43
C GLY A 327 -27.59 -6.08 -25.43
N TYR A 328 -27.75 -6.32 -24.13
CA TYR A 328 -26.91 -5.75 -23.07
C TYR A 328 -26.49 -6.82 -22.05
N VAL A 329 -25.30 -6.64 -21.47
CA VAL A 329 -24.84 -7.40 -20.31
C VAL A 329 -24.55 -6.44 -19.15
N LYS A 330 -25.03 -6.74 -17.95
CA LYS A 330 -24.78 -5.95 -16.74
C LYS A 330 -23.40 -6.28 -16.17
N PHE A 331 -22.51 -5.31 -16.13
CA PHE A 331 -21.14 -5.44 -15.63
C PHE A 331 -21.04 -4.76 -14.27
N ILE A 332 -20.53 -5.47 -13.27
CA ILE A 332 -20.37 -4.97 -11.90
C ILE A 332 -18.93 -5.19 -11.42
N ASP A 333 -18.24 -4.11 -11.07
CA ASP A 333 -16.92 -4.15 -10.44
C ASP A 333 -17.05 -4.03 -8.91
N ALA A 334 -17.10 -5.18 -8.24
CA ALA A 334 -17.12 -5.25 -6.78
C ALA A 334 -15.72 -5.54 -6.19
N SER A 335 -14.64 -5.35 -6.94
CA SER A 335 -13.27 -5.69 -6.51
C SER A 335 -12.80 -4.97 -5.23
N SER A 336 -13.42 -3.81 -4.91
CA SER A 336 -13.17 -3.01 -3.71
C SER A 336 -14.12 -3.33 -2.53
N PHE A 337 -15.10 -4.22 -2.70
CA PHE A 337 -16.21 -4.44 -1.75
C PHE A 337 -15.84 -5.45 -0.67
N TYR A 338 -14.89 -5.11 0.18
CA TYR A 338 -14.48 -5.95 1.30
C TYR A 338 -14.07 -5.14 2.53
N SER A 339 -14.17 -5.75 3.71
CA SER A 339 -13.54 -5.26 4.93
C SER A 339 -12.30 -6.09 5.24
N LYS A 340 -11.34 -5.50 5.95
CA LYS A 340 -10.13 -6.20 6.40
C LYS A 340 -10.34 -6.72 7.81
N ASN A 341 -10.13 -8.01 8.04
CA ASN A 341 -10.07 -8.60 9.37
C ASN A 341 -8.67 -9.18 9.61
N GLY A 342 -7.86 -8.50 10.43
CA GLY A 342 -6.45 -8.89 10.66
C GLY A 342 -5.52 -8.67 9.46
N SER A 343 -4.35 -9.33 9.47
CA SER A 343 -3.26 -9.08 8.51
C SER A 343 -3.43 -9.75 7.14
N ARG A 344 -4.32 -10.75 7.01
CA ARG A 344 -4.49 -11.53 5.76
C ARG A 344 -5.92 -11.81 5.33
N ASN A 345 -6.93 -11.68 6.20
CA ASN A 345 -8.28 -12.13 5.86
C ASN A 345 -9.14 -10.95 5.36
N LYS A 346 -9.70 -11.10 4.16
CA LYS A 346 -10.70 -10.20 3.60
C LYS A 346 -12.08 -10.80 3.83
N ILE A 347 -13.00 -10.00 4.34
CA ILE A 347 -14.42 -10.38 4.46
C ILE A 347 -15.16 -9.64 3.36
N LEU A 348 -15.86 -10.37 2.50
CA LEU A 348 -16.68 -9.79 1.44
C LEU A 348 -17.80 -8.95 2.06
N ASN A 349 -18.07 -7.77 1.50
CA ASN A 349 -19.22 -6.97 1.87
C ASN A 349 -20.38 -7.28 0.92
N ASP A 350 -20.95 -8.48 1.05
CA ASP A 350 -22.00 -8.96 0.18
C ASP A 350 -23.32 -8.18 0.23
N PRO A 351 -23.78 -7.60 1.37
CA PRO A 351 -24.97 -6.73 1.36
C PRO A 351 -24.83 -5.55 0.40
N LYS A 352 -23.68 -4.88 0.38
CA LYS A 352 -23.44 -3.77 -0.56
C LYS A 352 -23.45 -4.22 -2.01
N ILE A 353 -23.02 -5.45 -2.30
CA ILE A 353 -23.05 -6.00 -3.66
C ILE A 353 -24.49 -6.31 -4.06
N ILE A 354 -25.30 -6.86 -3.16
CA ILE A 354 -26.74 -7.10 -3.37
C ILE A 354 -27.46 -5.77 -3.65
N ASP A 355 -27.22 -4.75 -2.82
CA ASP A 355 -27.80 -3.42 -3.02
C ASP A 355 -27.41 -2.84 -4.38
N LEU A 356 -26.13 -2.96 -4.76
CA LEU A 356 -25.64 -2.50 -6.06
C LEU A 356 -26.28 -3.26 -7.23
N VAL A 357 -26.45 -4.58 -7.13
CA VAL A 357 -27.06 -5.41 -8.18
C VAL A 357 -28.53 -5.03 -8.39
N ASN A 358 -29.23 -4.62 -7.33
CA ASN A 358 -30.62 -4.20 -7.39
C ASN A 358 -30.81 -2.75 -7.90
N GLN A 359 -29.73 -2.03 -8.19
CA GLN A 359 -29.82 -0.71 -8.81
C GLN A 359 -30.02 -0.81 -10.33
N ASP A 360 -30.88 0.04 -10.87
CA ASP A 360 -31.18 0.13 -12.30
C ASP A 360 -30.38 1.21 -13.05
N SER A 361 -29.72 2.12 -12.30
CA SER A 361 -28.91 3.21 -12.86
C SER A 361 -27.42 2.87 -12.90
N GLU A 362 -26.75 3.20 -14.00
CA GLU A 362 -25.29 3.11 -14.10
C GLU A 362 -24.57 4.02 -13.10
N ASN A 363 -23.42 3.58 -12.62
CA ASN A 363 -22.55 4.33 -11.71
C ASN A 363 -21.08 3.90 -11.89
N GLU A 364 -20.21 4.28 -10.96
CA GLU A 364 -18.78 3.97 -11.01
C GLU A 364 -18.44 2.47 -10.86
N PHE A 365 -19.37 1.65 -10.36
CA PHE A 365 -19.23 0.20 -10.14
C PHE A 365 -20.17 -0.65 -11.00
N LEU A 366 -21.18 -0.06 -11.66
CA LEU A 366 -22.20 -0.77 -12.44
C LEU A 366 -22.39 -0.10 -13.81
N ARG A 367 -22.30 -0.89 -14.89
CA ARG A 367 -22.60 -0.45 -16.26
C ARG A 367 -23.37 -1.50 -17.05
N TYR A 368 -24.20 -1.06 -18.00
CA TYR A 368 -24.86 -1.91 -18.98
C TYR A 368 -24.09 -1.85 -20.30
N ILE A 369 -23.40 -2.93 -20.64
CA ILE A 369 -22.53 -2.99 -21.81
C ILE A 369 -23.30 -3.56 -22.99
N ARG A 370 -23.42 -2.77 -24.06
CA ARG A 370 -23.96 -3.22 -25.35
C ARG A 370 -23.10 -4.33 -25.95
N VAL A 371 -23.74 -5.36 -26.52
CA VAL A 371 -23.03 -6.50 -27.14
C VAL A 371 -22.05 -6.09 -28.23
N GLU A 372 -22.31 -4.99 -28.97
CA GLU A 372 -21.38 -4.49 -29.99
C GLU A 372 -20.04 -4.03 -29.40
N ASN A 373 -20.05 -3.52 -28.16
CA ASN A 373 -18.83 -3.14 -27.46
C ASN A 373 -18.05 -4.38 -27.01
N ILE A 374 -18.73 -5.50 -26.74
CA ILE A 374 -18.09 -6.79 -26.43
C ILE A 374 -17.44 -7.38 -27.69
N TYR A 375 -18.08 -7.26 -28.85
CA TYR A 375 -17.50 -7.67 -30.15
C TYR A 375 -16.21 -6.91 -30.46
N LYS A 376 -16.19 -5.59 -30.26
CA LYS A 376 -14.99 -4.74 -30.42
C LYS A 376 -13.85 -5.11 -29.47
N ASN A 377 -14.15 -5.83 -28.39
CA ASN A 377 -13.19 -6.29 -27.39
C ASN A 377 -12.86 -7.78 -27.51
N ASP A 378 -13.11 -8.41 -28.66
CA ASP A 378 -12.80 -9.82 -28.94
C ASP A 378 -13.42 -10.79 -27.91
N PHE A 379 -14.61 -10.47 -27.40
CA PHE A 379 -15.29 -11.25 -26.34
C PHE A 379 -14.47 -11.38 -25.05
N ASP A 380 -13.60 -10.41 -24.76
CA ASP A 380 -12.98 -10.27 -23.45
C ASP A 380 -13.98 -9.64 -22.48
N LEU A 381 -14.44 -10.41 -21.50
CA LEU A 381 -15.48 -9.98 -20.56
C LEU A 381 -14.89 -9.43 -19.25
N THR A 382 -13.60 -9.08 -19.24
CA THR A 382 -12.95 -8.51 -18.04
C THR A 382 -13.60 -7.17 -17.69
N VAL A 383 -14.24 -7.11 -16.51
CA VAL A 383 -15.11 -5.99 -16.13
C VAL A 383 -14.41 -4.64 -16.21
N GLY A 384 -13.22 -4.50 -15.60
CA GLY A 384 -12.48 -3.22 -15.54
C GLY A 384 -12.22 -2.55 -16.90
N ARG A 385 -12.13 -3.33 -17.99
CA ARG A 385 -11.95 -2.79 -19.35
C ARG A 385 -13.09 -1.90 -19.83
N TYR A 386 -14.29 -2.10 -19.29
CA TYR A 386 -15.51 -1.41 -19.70
C TYR A 386 -15.84 -0.20 -18.81
N PHE A 387 -15.06 -0.01 -17.74
CA PHE A 387 -15.17 1.15 -16.83
C PHE A 387 -14.19 2.27 -17.17
N LEU A 388 -13.26 2.02 -18.10
CA LEU A 388 -12.35 3.04 -18.62
C LEU A 388 -13.13 4.23 -19.17
N ARG A 389 -12.76 5.42 -18.72
CA ARG A 389 -13.29 6.69 -19.25
C ARG A 389 -12.76 6.89 -20.67
N GLU A 390 -13.56 7.53 -21.52
CA GLU A 390 -13.04 7.98 -22.82
C GLU A 390 -12.02 9.09 -22.59
N ILE A 391 -10.83 8.90 -23.15
CA ILE A 391 -9.72 9.85 -23.06
C ILE A 391 -9.46 10.37 -24.46
N GLN A 392 -9.47 11.69 -24.63
CA GLN A 392 -9.04 12.32 -25.88
C GLN A 392 -7.51 12.18 -26.01
N GLY A 393 -7.05 11.69 -27.15
CA GLY A 393 -5.62 11.50 -27.39
C GLY A 393 -5.35 10.52 -28.53
N THR A 394 -4.11 10.05 -28.59
CA THR A 394 -3.62 9.17 -29.66
C THR A 394 -3.29 7.79 -29.10
N LYS A 395 -3.79 6.73 -29.74
CA LYS A 395 -3.45 5.35 -29.35
C LYS A 395 -1.98 5.05 -29.60
N LEU A 396 -1.34 4.27 -28.72
CA LEU A 396 0.05 3.83 -28.87
C LEU A 396 0.31 3.19 -30.24
N SER A 397 -0.63 2.40 -30.74
CA SER A 397 -0.53 1.76 -32.06
C SER A 397 -0.47 2.74 -33.24
N ASN A 398 -0.87 4.01 -33.07
CA ASN A 398 -0.84 4.99 -34.16
C ASN A 398 0.57 5.58 -34.39
N PHE A 399 1.45 5.54 -33.39
CA PHE A 399 2.81 6.08 -33.48
C PHE A 399 3.90 5.05 -33.12
N THR A 400 3.51 3.78 -32.98
CA THR A 400 4.45 2.67 -32.75
C THR A 400 4.14 1.47 -33.63
N SER A 401 5.16 0.67 -33.96
CA SER A 401 4.99 -0.59 -34.68
C SER A 401 5.85 -1.71 -34.08
N LEU A 402 5.32 -2.93 -34.03
CA LEU A 402 6.01 -4.07 -33.43
C LEU A 402 7.21 -4.51 -34.28
N ILE A 403 8.40 -4.54 -33.68
CA ILE A 403 9.60 -5.11 -34.29
C ILE A 403 9.55 -6.63 -34.06
N LYS A 404 9.45 -7.39 -35.15
CA LYS A 404 9.41 -8.86 -35.06
C LYS A 404 10.75 -9.45 -34.61
N GLY A 405 11.86 -8.83 -35.02
CA GLY A 405 13.23 -9.29 -34.79
C GLY A 405 13.58 -10.60 -35.51
N LEU A 406 14.87 -10.91 -35.59
CA LEU A 406 15.35 -12.21 -36.08
C LEU A 406 15.39 -13.20 -34.92
N LYS A 407 15.21 -14.50 -35.18
CA LYS A 407 15.35 -15.52 -34.11
C LYS A 407 16.80 -15.60 -33.68
N ALA A 408 17.05 -15.48 -32.38
CA ALA A 408 18.39 -15.64 -31.84
C ALA A 408 18.81 -17.13 -31.89
N PRO A 409 20.03 -17.43 -32.35
CA PRO A 409 20.59 -18.78 -32.33
C PRO A 409 20.77 -19.26 -30.89
N VAL A 410 20.50 -20.55 -30.65
CA VAL A 410 20.64 -21.16 -29.32
C VAL A 410 22.11 -21.47 -29.06
N ASN A 411 22.56 -21.34 -27.82
CA ASN A 411 23.94 -21.58 -27.37
C ASN A 411 24.98 -20.53 -27.81
N GLU A 412 24.55 -19.43 -28.42
CA GLU A 412 25.43 -18.30 -28.72
C GLU A 412 25.53 -17.29 -27.58
N HIS A 413 26.68 -16.61 -27.49
CA HIS A 413 26.93 -15.57 -26.51
C HIS A 413 26.65 -14.21 -27.14
N MET A 414 25.55 -13.58 -26.74
CA MET A 414 25.12 -12.29 -27.27
C MET A 414 24.74 -11.34 -26.13
N LYS A 415 24.68 -10.04 -26.42
CA LYS A 415 24.22 -9.03 -25.45
C LYS A 415 22.72 -9.18 -25.19
N LEU A 416 22.38 -9.79 -24.05
CA LEU A 416 21.01 -10.12 -23.68
C LEU A 416 20.42 -9.04 -22.77
N VAL A 417 19.28 -8.47 -23.18
CA VAL A 417 18.47 -7.62 -22.31
C VAL A 417 17.77 -8.49 -21.27
N GLN A 418 18.09 -8.28 -20.00
CA GLN A 418 17.34 -8.85 -18.89
C GLN A 418 16.39 -7.81 -18.30
N ILE A 419 15.38 -8.25 -17.56
CA ILE A 419 14.40 -7.34 -16.95
C ILE A 419 15.05 -6.33 -16.00
N ARG A 420 16.16 -6.69 -15.36
CA ARG A 420 16.94 -5.78 -14.51
C ARG A 420 17.66 -4.68 -15.29
N ASN A 421 17.88 -4.86 -16.60
CA ASN A 421 18.48 -3.84 -17.46
C ASN A 421 17.45 -2.80 -17.92
N LEU A 422 16.15 -3.15 -17.90
CA LEU A 422 15.09 -2.20 -18.18
C LEU A 422 14.95 -1.22 -17.03
N LYS A 423 14.78 0.05 -17.37
CA LYS A 423 14.79 1.17 -16.44
C LYS A 423 13.37 1.38 -15.89
N GLU A 424 13.28 1.53 -14.58
CA GLU A 424 12.07 2.02 -13.89
C GLU A 424 12.14 3.53 -13.60
N ASP A 425 13.33 4.12 -13.81
CA ASP A 425 13.59 5.52 -13.52
C ASP A 425 13.01 6.42 -14.61
N VAL A 426 12.12 7.32 -14.20
CA VAL A 426 11.48 8.32 -15.04
C VAL A 426 12.49 9.33 -15.60
N PHE A 427 13.69 9.42 -15.00
CA PHE A 427 14.75 10.33 -15.37
C PHE A 427 15.89 9.69 -16.17
N ASN A 428 15.96 8.35 -16.23
CA ASN A 428 16.98 7.62 -16.97
C ASN A 428 16.36 6.44 -17.73
N GLY A 429 15.62 6.75 -18.78
CA GLY A 429 14.89 5.77 -19.59
C GLY A 429 15.64 5.23 -20.81
N THR A 430 16.93 5.53 -20.99
CA THR A 430 17.70 5.09 -22.17
C THR A 430 18.58 3.88 -21.85
N LEU A 431 18.79 3.02 -22.85
CA LEU A 431 19.69 1.88 -22.79
C LEU A 431 20.55 1.83 -24.05
N THR A 432 21.85 1.59 -23.92
CA THR A 432 22.74 1.24 -25.05
C THR A 432 23.27 -0.19 -24.90
N SER A 433 23.88 -0.72 -25.96
CA SER A 433 24.47 -2.06 -25.92
C SER A 433 25.64 -2.15 -24.92
N ASP A 434 26.31 -1.05 -24.61
CA ASP A 434 27.46 -1.01 -23.68
C ASP A 434 27.07 -1.36 -22.23
N GLU A 435 25.81 -1.14 -21.86
CA GLU A 435 25.27 -1.45 -20.54
C GLU A 435 24.85 -2.93 -20.39
N LEU A 436 25.03 -3.75 -21.43
CA LEU A 436 24.58 -5.14 -21.48
C LEU A 436 25.73 -6.13 -21.43
N ASN A 437 25.55 -7.16 -20.61
CA ASN A 437 26.48 -8.27 -20.51
C ASN A 437 26.18 -9.34 -21.57
N PHE A 438 27.24 -9.95 -22.09
CA PHE A 438 27.12 -11.17 -22.87
C PHE A 438 26.49 -12.28 -22.03
N SER A 439 25.53 -12.98 -22.59
CA SER A 439 24.87 -14.11 -21.96
C SER A 439 24.57 -15.18 -23.00
N ASN A 440 24.62 -16.44 -22.56
CA ASN A 440 24.28 -17.56 -23.41
C ASN A 440 22.76 -17.61 -23.68
N ILE A 441 22.37 -17.68 -24.95
CA ILE A 441 20.98 -17.75 -25.38
C ILE A 441 20.42 -19.17 -25.15
N LYS A 442 19.54 -19.28 -24.15
CA LYS A 442 19.00 -20.57 -23.69
C LYS A 442 17.80 -21.09 -24.49
N ARG A 443 17.15 -20.25 -25.30
CA ARG A 443 15.86 -20.57 -25.96
C ARG A 443 15.78 -19.95 -27.35
N SER A 444 15.20 -20.69 -28.29
CA SER A 444 15.05 -20.31 -29.70
C SER A 444 14.00 -19.21 -29.98
N ASN A 445 13.23 -18.81 -28.98
CA ASN A 445 12.20 -17.77 -29.12
C ASN A 445 12.67 -16.37 -28.71
N PHE A 446 13.97 -16.22 -28.43
CA PHE A 446 14.61 -14.93 -28.19
C PHE A 446 14.79 -14.22 -29.53
N LYS A 447 14.80 -12.87 -29.50
CA LYS A 447 14.77 -12.06 -30.72
C LYS A 447 15.94 -11.09 -30.76
N ILE A 448 16.63 -11.03 -31.89
CA ILE A 448 17.68 -10.05 -32.19
C ILE A 448 17.03 -8.77 -32.68
N ILE A 449 17.48 -7.63 -32.15
CA ILE A 449 17.06 -6.28 -32.49
C ILE A 449 18.28 -5.46 -32.92
N GLU A 450 18.19 -4.82 -34.07
CA GLU A 450 19.29 -4.10 -34.76
C GLU A 450 18.91 -2.65 -35.09
N GLU A 451 17.92 -2.10 -34.37
CA GLU A 451 17.42 -0.76 -34.58
C GLU A 451 16.99 -0.12 -33.25
N SER A 452 16.97 1.21 -33.20
CA SER A 452 16.49 1.95 -32.03
C SER A 452 15.00 1.70 -31.80
N CYS A 453 14.61 1.44 -30.56
CA CYS A 453 13.24 1.05 -30.26
C CYS A 453 12.86 1.25 -28.78
N LEU A 454 11.56 1.28 -28.52
CA LEU A 454 11.01 1.21 -27.17
C LEU A 454 10.88 -0.26 -26.74
N LEU A 455 11.56 -0.61 -25.66
CA LEU A 455 11.47 -1.88 -24.97
C LEU A 455 10.42 -1.80 -23.86
N ILE A 456 9.50 -2.78 -23.81
CA ILE A 456 8.47 -2.87 -22.77
C ILE A 456 8.43 -4.27 -22.19
N ALA A 457 8.42 -4.38 -20.87
CA ALA A 457 8.12 -5.61 -20.15
C ALA A 457 6.60 -5.86 -20.14
N THR A 458 6.16 -6.95 -20.77
CA THR A 458 4.72 -7.27 -20.91
C THR A 458 4.18 -8.19 -19.82
N GLN A 459 5.06 -8.73 -19.01
CA GLN A 459 4.76 -9.52 -17.82
C GLN A 459 5.32 -8.72 -16.63
N TRP A 460 4.77 -8.88 -15.42
CA TRP A 460 5.10 -8.13 -14.19
C TRP A 460 4.23 -6.89 -13.93
N ASN A 461 4.23 -6.41 -12.68
CA ASN A 461 3.39 -5.28 -12.22
C ASN A 461 3.73 -3.97 -12.94
N THR A 462 4.98 -3.77 -13.36
CA THR A 462 5.46 -2.53 -14.01
C THR A 462 5.87 -2.80 -15.45
N LEU A 463 5.57 -1.87 -16.37
CA LEU A 463 5.90 -2.00 -17.79
C LEU A 463 7.39 -1.74 -18.11
N LYS A 464 8.13 -1.05 -17.24
CA LYS A 464 9.54 -0.68 -17.42
C LYS A 464 9.87 -0.15 -18.83
N PRO A 465 9.14 0.87 -19.34
CA PRO A 465 9.40 1.41 -20.68
C PRO A 465 10.83 1.94 -20.76
N THR A 466 11.61 1.45 -21.73
CA THR A 466 13.03 1.81 -21.89
C THR A 466 13.32 2.02 -23.37
N PHE A 467 13.92 3.15 -23.75
CA PHE A 467 14.31 3.42 -25.11
C PHE A 467 15.72 2.87 -25.36
N PHE A 468 15.82 1.84 -26.19
CA PHE A 468 17.09 1.33 -26.67
C PHE A 468 17.57 2.18 -27.83
N LYS A 469 18.76 2.77 -27.70
CA LYS A 469 19.44 3.52 -28.76
C LYS A 469 20.45 2.59 -29.43
N TYR A 470 20.21 2.29 -30.71
CA TYR A 470 21.12 1.47 -31.49
C TYR A 470 22.38 2.25 -31.87
N THR A 471 23.54 1.70 -31.50
CA THR A 471 24.87 2.28 -31.73
C THR A 471 25.73 1.47 -32.70
N GLY A 472 25.12 0.56 -33.47
CA GLY A 472 25.80 -0.34 -34.40
C GLY A 472 25.94 -1.79 -33.91
N GLU A 473 25.53 -2.07 -32.67
CA GLU A 473 25.61 -3.40 -32.08
C GLU A 473 24.22 -3.94 -31.72
N SER A 474 23.94 -5.17 -32.16
CA SER A 474 22.66 -5.83 -31.96
C SER A 474 22.46 -6.25 -30.49
N ILE A 475 21.20 -6.23 -30.04
CA ILE A 475 20.81 -6.78 -28.73
C ILE A 475 19.84 -7.95 -28.91
N VAL A 476 19.79 -8.81 -27.91
CA VAL A 476 18.82 -9.91 -27.85
C VAL A 476 17.80 -9.63 -26.76
N ILE A 477 16.51 -9.78 -27.06
CA ILE A 477 15.42 -9.64 -26.09
C ILE A 477 14.72 -10.99 -25.83
N PRO A 478 14.32 -11.27 -24.58
CA PRO A 478 13.55 -12.46 -24.23
C PRO A 478 12.05 -12.26 -24.58
N PRO A 479 11.25 -13.34 -24.68
CA PRO A 479 9.83 -13.28 -25.06
C PRO A 479 8.91 -12.42 -24.18
N ILE A 480 9.37 -12.10 -22.97
CA ILE A 480 8.64 -11.27 -22.00
C ILE A 480 8.81 -9.77 -22.26
N VAL A 481 9.83 -9.41 -23.06
CA VAL A 481 10.10 -8.04 -23.52
C VAL A 481 9.67 -7.94 -24.98
N ILE A 482 9.03 -6.83 -25.32
CA ILE A 482 8.70 -6.49 -26.70
C ILE A 482 9.50 -5.27 -27.13
N ALA A 483 9.80 -5.17 -28.43
CA ALA A 483 10.43 -4.03 -29.05
C ALA A 483 9.43 -3.33 -29.99
N LEU A 484 9.23 -2.04 -29.80
CA LEU A 484 8.35 -1.20 -30.61
C LEU A 484 9.17 -0.11 -31.30
N ARG A 485 9.13 -0.05 -32.63
CA ARG A 485 9.66 1.08 -33.40
C ARG A 485 8.79 2.29 -33.15
N LEU A 486 9.40 3.43 -32.83
CA LEU A 486 8.72 4.70 -32.56
C LEU A 486 8.72 5.59 -33.81
N ASN A 487 7.64 6.33 -34.02
CA ASN A 487 7.62 7.46 -34.96
C ASN A 487 8.06 8.74 -34.23
N GLU A 488 9.36 9.05 -34.29
CA GLU A 488 9.96 10.16 -33.56
C GLU A 488 9.53 11.56 -34.05
N ASP A 489 8.85 11.65 -35.20
CA ASP A 489 8.25 12.91 -35.69
C ASP A 489 7.02 13.32 -34.86
N ILE A 490 6.37 12.34 -34.23
CA ILE A 490 5.13 12.54 -33.45
C ILE A 490 5.41 12.53 -31.95
N ILE A 491 6.38 11.71 -31.52
CA ILE A 491 6.62 11.43 -30.10
C ILE A 491 8.11 11.49 -29.76
N ASN A 492 8.45 12.27 -28.72
CA ASN A 492 9.77 12.20 -28.12
C ASN A 492 9.89 10.92 -27.26
N PRO A 493 10.91 10.07 -27.45
CA PRO A 493 11.04 8.80 -26.73
C PRO A 493 11.10 8.94 -25.20
N ILE A 494 11.80 9.97 -24.70
CA ILE A 494 11.96 10.22 -23.26
C ILE A 494 10.66 10.75 -22.66
N PHE A 495 9.97 11.63 -23.38
CA PHE A 495 8.63 12.07 -22.99
C PHE A 495 7.68 10.88 -22.85
N LEU A 496 7.65 9.98 -23.84
CA LEU A 496 6.80 8.79 -23.81
C LEU A 496 7.09 7.89 -22.60
N ILE A 497 8.37 7.65 -22.29
CA ILE A 497 8.76 6.87 -21.11
C ILE A 497 8.24 7.49 -19.82
N ASN A 498 8.34 8.82 -19.69
CA ASN A 498 7.81 9.55 -18.54
C ASN A 498 6.28 9.44 -18.47
N GLU A 499 5.61 9.63 -19.61
CA GLU A 499 4.15 9.64 -19.72
C GLU A 499 3.53 8.29 -19.34
N PHE A 500 4.24 7.17 -19.55
CA PHE A 500 3.81 5.85 -19.07
C PHE A 500 3.59 5.81 -17.55
N SER A 501 4.23 6.69 -16.77
CA SER A 501 4.05 6.80 -15.32
C SER A 501 2.84 7.66 -14.92
N ALA A 502 2.19 8.34 -15.87
CA ALA A 502 1.01 9.15 -15.59
C ALA A 502 -0.17 8.30 -15.09
N GLY A 503 -0.93 8.81 -14.11
CA GLY A 503 -2.02 8.08 -13.47
C GLY A 503 -3.07 7.57 -14.47
N TYR A 504 -3.45 8.39 -15.45
CA TYR A 504 -4.42 8.02 -16.48
C TYR A 504 -3.91 6.93 -17.44
N ILE A 505 -2.59 6.79 -17.61
CA ILE A 505 -2.00 5.68 -18.38
C ILE A 505 -1.97 4.43 -17.52
N GLN A 506 -1.59 4.54 -16.25
CA GLN A 506 -1.56 3.41 -15.31
C GLN A 506 -2.95 2.77 -15.15
N GLU A 507 -4.01 3.58 -15.05
CA GLU A 507 -5.39 3.10 -14.98
C GLU A 507 -5.81 2.30 -16.23
N GLN A 508 -5.47 2.80 -17.42
CA GLN A 508 -5.70 2.08 -18.68
C GLN A 508 -4.92 0.77 -18.74
N VAL A 509 -3.63 0.81 -18.41
CA VAL A 509 -2.74 -0.35 -18.42
C VAL A 509 -3.25 -1.43 -17.47
N GLU A 510 -3.63 -1.06 -16.25
CA GLU A 510 -4.13 -2.00 -15.26
C GLU A 510 -5.45 -2.65 -15.70
N SER A 511 -6.37 -1.86 -16.25
CA SER A 511 -7.65 -2.36 -16.79
C SER A 511 -7.46 -3.33 -17.96
N TYR A 512 -6.38 -3.16 -18.74
CA TYR A 512 -6.02 -4.03 -19.84
C TYR A 512 -5.14 -5.22 -19.45
N ARG A 513 -4.65 -5.31 -18.21
CA ARG A 513 -3.92 -6.49 -17.76
C ARG A 513 -4.85 -7.69 -17.62
N VAL A 514 -4.30 -8.88 -17.85
CA VAL A 514 -4.99 -10.15 -17.64
C VAL A 514 -4.14 -11.07 -16.76
N GLY A 515 -4.80 -11.90 -15.96
CA GLY A 515 -4.14 -12.84 -15.06
C GLY A 515 -3.83 -12.26 -13.68
N SER A 516 -4.00 -13.08 -12.65
CA SER A 516 -3.97 -12.67 -11.24
C SER A 516 -2.67 -12.93 -10.51
N ALA A 517 -1.93 -13.98 -10.90
CA ALA A 517 -0.64 -14.34 -10.29
C ALA A 517 0.56 -13.79 -11.07
N GLN A 518 0.41 -13.65 -12.39
CA GLN A 518 1.40 -13.06 -13.30
C GLN A 518 0.64 -12.19 -14.29
N ALA A 519 0.33 -10.96 -13.90
CA ALA A 519 -0.39 -10.02 -14.74
C ALA A 519 0.38 -9.81 -16.06
N LYS A 520 -0.29 -10.06 -17.18
CA LYS A 520 0.25 -9.96 -18.52
C LYS A 520 -0.54 -8.93 -19.30
N LEU A 521 0.15 -8.09 -20.05
CA LEU A 521 -0.45 -7.17 -21.02
C LEU A 521 -0.24 -7.72 -22.43
N ARG A 522 -1.34 -7.94 -23.17
CA ARG A 522 -1.24 -8.39 -24.57
C ARG A 522 -0.81 -7.22 -25.44
N ILE A 523 0.01 -7.47 -26.46
CA ILE A 523 0.51 -6.42 -27.38
C ILE A 523 -0.67 -5.63 -28.01
N LYS A 524 -1.73 -6.33 -28.40
CA LYS A 524 -2.95 -5.71 -28.94
C LYS A 524 -3.62 -4.74 -27.97
N ASP A 525 -3.57 -5.03 -26.66
CA ASP A 525 -4.19 -4.18 -25.64
C ASP A 525 -3.29 -3.00 -25.30
N LEU A 526 -1.98 -3.22 -25.21
CA LEU A 526 -1.00 -2.16 -25.06
C LEU A 526 -1.11 -1.14 -26.20
N GLY A 527 -1.33 -1.61 -27.44
CA GLY A 527 -1.57 -0.75 -28.60
C GLY A 527 -2.83 0.11 -28.51
N LYS A 528 -3.81 -0.24 -27.66
CA LYS A 528 -5.06 0.51 -27.45
C LYS A 528 -4.92 1.62 -26.40
N VAL A 529 -3.84 1.64 -25.60
CA VAL A 529 -3.61 2.68 -24.60
C VAL A 529 -3.52 4.04 -25.28
N VAL A 530 -4.29 5.00 -24.78
CA VAL A 530 -4.41 6.35 -25.33
C VAL A 530 -3.51 7.30 -24.55
N PHE A 531 -2.69 8.06 -25.28
CA PHE A 531 -1.76 9.07 -24.77
C PHE A 531 -2.24 10.47 -25.13
N GLN A 532 -2.18 11.39 -24.17
CA GLN A 532 -2.38 12.81 -24.40
C GLN A 532 -1.07 13.40 -24.92
N LEU A 533 -1.00 13.63 -26.23
CA LEU A 533 0.24 14.08 -26.88
C LEU A 533 0.21 15.60 -27.10
N PRO A 534 1.03 16.38 -26.35
CA PRO A 534 1.21 17.79 -26.63
C PRO A 534 2.11 18.00 -27.86
N SER A 535 2.29 19.26 -28.28
CA SER A 535 3.16 19.60 -29.43
C SER A 535 4.60 19.10 -29.21
N MET A 536 5.33 18.82 -30.29
CA MET A 536 6.74 18.35 -30.18
C MET A 536 7.64 19.35 -29.45
N GLN A 537 7.34 20.65 -29.50
CA GLN A 537 8.07 21.67 -28.73
C GLN A 537 7.79 21.54 -27.23
N GLU A 538 6.53 21.39 -26.83
CA GLU A 538 6.15 21.17 -25.44
C GLU A 538 6.72 19.87 -24.87
N GLN A 539 6.72 18.79 -25.65
CA GLN A 539 7.34 17.52 -25.25
C GLN A 539 8.83 17.72 -24.92
N LYS A 540 9.57 18.41 -25.80
CA LYS A 540 10.99 18.73 -25.58
C LYS A 540 11.20 19.62 -24.37
N ALA A 541 10.36 20.63 -24.16
CA ALA A 541 10.44 21.52 -23.00
C ALA A 541 10.23 20.75 -21.68
N LYS A 542 9.22 19.88 -21.62
CA LYS A 542 8.98 18.99 -20.46
C LYS A 542 10.18 18.09 -20.17
N VAL A 543 10.72 17.44 -21.19
CA VAL A 543 11.90 16.58 -21.06
C VAL A 543 13.11 17.36 -20.54
N SER A 544 13.35 18.57 -21.05
CA SER A 544 14.45 19.42 -20.58
C SER A 544 14.31 19.76 -19.09
N GLY A 545 13.11 20.12 -18.64
CA GLY A 545 12.85 20.39 -17.21
C GLY A 545 13.03 19.16 -16.33
N ILE A 546 12.62 17.99 -16.80
CA ILE A 546 12.82 16.70 -16.11
C ILE A 546 14.32 16.38 -15.95
N ILE A 547 15.12 16.60 -17.00
CA ILE A 547 16.57 16.37 -16.96
C ILE A 547 17.24 17.32 -15.97
N GLU A 548 16.92 18.62 -16.00
CA GLU A 548 17.46 19.61 -15.06
C GLU A 548 17.15 19.24 -13.60
N LEU A 549 15.91 18.81 -13.33
CA LEU A 549 15.50 18.33 -12.01
C LEU A 549 16.26 17.06 -11.60
N SER A 550 16.47 16.11 -12.52
CA SER A 550 17.24 14.89 -12.26
C SER A 550 18.69 15.20 -11.89
N GLU A 551 19.34 16.11 -12.62
CA GLU A 551 20.71 16.53 -12.35
C GLU A 551 20.83 17.18 -10.98
N ARG A 552 19.87 18.04 -10.61
CA ARG A 552 19.79 18.61 -9.25
C ARG A 552 19.61 17.53 -8.18
N LEU A 553 18.73 16.55 -8.41
CA LEU A 553 18.52 15.44 -7.47
C LEU A 553 19.78 14.57 -7.31
N ARG A 554 20.45 14.20 -8.40
CA ARG A 554 21.72 13.44 -8.34
C ARG A 554 22.81 14.21 -7.63
N LYS A 555 22.88 15.53 -7.82
CA LYS A 555 23.81 16.38 -7.09
C LYS A 555 23.54 16.34 -5.58
N ILE A 556 22.27 16.42 -5.18
CA ILE A 556 21.85 16.31 -3.78
C ILE A 556 22.16 14.90 -3.22
N GLU A 557 21.90 13.83 -3.98
CA GLU A 557 22.21 12.46 -3.56
C GLU A 557 23.72 12.21 -3.45
N SER A 558 24.51 12.74 -4.39
CA SER A 558 25.98 12.68 -4.33
C SER A 558 26.51 13.48 -3.14
N GLU A 559 25.95 14.66 -2.86
CA GLU A 559 26.27 15.43 -1.66
C GLU A 559 25.93 14.62 -0.40
N LYS A 560 24.78 13.94 -0.36
CA LYS A 560 24.38 13.03 0.72
C LYS A 560 25.34 11.83 0.88
N GLU A 561 25.72 11.15 -0.20
CA GLU A 561 26.65 10.00 -0.16
C GLU A 561 28.08 10.42 0.20
N ASN A 562 28.53 11.61 -0.25
CA ASN A 562 29.81 12.19 0.18
C ASN A 562 29.79 12.51 1.69
N ILE A 563 28.64 12.96 2.20
CA ILE A 563 28.42 13.16 3.64
C ILE A 563 28.47 11.83 4.40
N LEU A 564 27.79 10.79 3.91
CA LEU A 564 27.73 9.46 4.54
C LEU A 564 29.08 8.71 4.49
N SER A 565 29.84 8.84 3.40
CA SER A 565 31.18 8.27 3.26
C SER A 565 32.23 9.03 4.08
N GLY A 566 32.07 10.33 4.28
CA GLY A 566 32.82 11.11 5.28
C GLY A 566 32.57 10.61 6.70
N ILE A 567 31.32 10.29 7.04
CA ILE A 567 30.92 9.73 8.35
C ILE A 567 31.59 8.37 8.62
N HIS A 568 31.73 7.49 7.62
CA HIS A 568 32.37 6.17 7.80
C HIS A 568 33.90 6.21 7.84
N LYS A 569 34.56 7.27 7.37
CA LYS A 569 36.02 7.42 7.43
C LYS A 569 36.53 8.07 8.72
N GLU A 570 35.67 8.77 9.46
CA GLU A 570 36.00 9.49 10.69
C GLU A 570 35.62 8.73 11.98
N GLU A 571 35.19 7.47 11.89
CA GLU A 571 34.96 6.60 13.06
C GLU A 571 36.25 6.20 13.80
N THR A 572 37.43 6.68 13.39
CA THR A 572 38.69 6.49 14.13
C THR A 572 39.38 7.75 14.64
N GLU A 573 38.90 8.98 14.42
CA GLU A 573 39.53 10.14 15.08
C GLU A 573 38.64 11.41 15.11
N SER A 574 38.22 11.77 16.32
CA SER A 574 37.63 13.06 16.74
C SER A 574 36.17 13.35 16.34
N SER A 575 35.34 13.51 17.37
CA SER A 575 33.90 13.80 17.37
C SER A 575 33.53 15.23 16.95
N THR A 576 34.28 15.85 16.03
CA THR A 576 34.14 17.27 15.64
C THR A 576 33.33 17.52 14.36
N SER A 577 32.86 16.49 13.66
CA SER A 577 32.49 16.63 12.25
C SER A 577 30.98 16.60 11.94
N LEU A 578 30.15 15.97 12.76
CA LEU A 578 28.73 15.72 12.44
C LEU A 578 27.88 17.00 12.27
N SER A 579 28.10 18.04 13.08
CA SER A 579 27.31 19.28 13.05
C SER A 579 27.68 20.19 11.88
N HIS A 580 28.96 20.21 11.47
CA HIS A 580 29.42 20.98 10.32
C HIS A 580 28.99 20.35 8.98
N ILE A 581 28.86 19.02 8.97
CA ILE A 581 28.42 18.23 7.83
C ILE A 581 26.89 18.30 7.67
N LEU A 582 26.11 18.28 8.76
CA LEU A 582 24.64 18.21 8.70
C LEU A 582 23.92 19.57 8.81
N GLY A 583 24.55 20.61 9.37
CA GLY A 583 23.89 21.90 9.64
C GLY A 583 23.43 22.67 8.40
N LYS A 584 24.32 22.83 7.40
CA LYS A 584 24.00 23.53 6.14
C LYS A 584 22.92 22.80 5.31
N PRO A 585 23.00 21.47 5.12
CA PRO A 585 21.94 20.72 4.43
C PRO A 585 20.59 20.81 5.15
N LEU A 586 20.54 20.71 6.48
CA LEU A 586 19.28 20.75 7.23
C LEU A 586 18.60 22.13 7.20
N LEU A 587 19.39 23.22 7.25
CA LEU A 587 18.87 24.58 7.09
C LEU A 587 18.37 24.84 5.66
N SER A 588 19.09 24.31 4.66
CA SER A 588 18.69 24.40 3.24
C SER A 588 17.40 23.63 2.95
N ILE A 589 17.20 22.48 3.59
CA ILE A 589 15.96 21.70 3.50
C ILE A 589 14.79 22.46 4.13
N GLY A 590 15.00 23.05 5.31
CA GLY A 590 14.00 23.88 5.97
C GLY A 590 13.56 25.08 5.12
N SER A 591 14.52 25.84 4.57
CA SER A 591 14.23 27.01 3.74
C SER A 591 13.59 26.64 2.39
N SER A 592 14.00 25.52 1.79
CA SER A 592 13.38 25.02 0.56
C SER A 592 11.93 24.63 0.76
N ILE A 593 11.60 24.02 1.91
CA ILE A 593 10.22 23.69 2.28
C ILE A 593 9.38 24.95 2.40
N GLU A 594 9.90 25.98 3.07
CA GLU A 594 9.18 27.25 3.27
C GLU A 594 8.95 27.99 1.94
N ILE A 595 9.92 27.99 1.03
CA ILE A 595 9.77 28.55 -0.32
C ILE A 595 8.68 27.81 -1.10
N ILE A 596 8.67 26.48 -1.03
CA ILE A 596 7.66 25.66 -1.71
C ILE A 596 6.27 25.92 -1.12
N GLN A 597 6.15 26.00 0.21
CA GLN A 597 4.87 26.32 0.87
C GLN A 597 4.37 27.72 0.50
N ASN A 598 5.25 28.70 0.36
CA ASN A 598 4.91 30.06 -0.07
C ASN A 598 4.50 30.12 -1.54
N ALA A 599 5.20 29.39 -2.42
CA ALA A 599 4.83 29.29 -3.84
C ALA A 599 3.50 28.54 -4.04
N LEU A 600 3.23 27.50 -3.25
CA LEU A 600 1.94 26.82 -3.26
C LEU A 600 0.83 27.75 -2.77
N SER A 601 1.09 28.53 -1.72
CA SER A 601 0.13 29.52 -1.19
C SER A 601 -0.22 30.62 -2.19
N SER A 602 0.69 30.97 -3.10
CA SER A 602 0.44 31.98 -4.13
C SER A 602 -0.23 31.42 -5.39
N LEU A 603 0.00 30.15 -5.71
CA LEU A 603 -0.64 29.48 -6.85
C LEU A 603 -2.06 29.01 -6.54
N ASP A 604 -2.30 28.56 -5.32
CA ASP A 604 -3.56 27.97 -4.91
C ASP A 604 -3.77 28.09 -3.39
N PRO A 605 -4.67 28.97 -2.90
CA PRO A 605 -4.88 29.19 -1.47
C PRO A 605 -5.28 27.93 -0.68
N ASP A 606 -5.88 26.94 -1.33
CA ASP A 606 -6.46 25.76 -0.70
C ASP A 606 -5.49 24.56 -0.67
N TRP A 607 -4.25 24.72 -1.13
CA TRP A 607 -3.23 23.65 -1.21
C TRP A 607 -3.05 22.85 0.08
N LYS A 608 -3.26 23.48 1.24
CA LYS A 608 -3.13 22.86 2.57
C LYS A 608 -4.13 21.72 2.79
N SER A 609 -5.27 21.76 2.09
CA SER A 609 -6.33 20.75 2.18
C SER A 609 -6.11 19.54 1.27
N TYR A 610 -5.11 19.58 0.39
CA TYR A 610 -4.89 18.54 -0.61
C TYR A 610 -4.44 17.23 0.03
N LEU A 611 -5.26 16.20 -0.14
CA LEU A 611 -5.02 14.86 0.40
C LEU A 611 -3.93 14.16 -0.42
N ILE A 612 -2.78 13.92 0.20
CA ILE A 612 -1.76 13.01 -0.33
C ILE A 612 -2.22 11.55 -0.17
N SER A 613 -2.97 11.26 0.90
CA SER A 613 -3.51 9.92 1.16
C SER A 613 -4.94 9.97 1.67
N GLN A 614 -5.89 9.56 0.83
CA GLN A 614 -7.31 9.42 1.19
C GLN A 614 -7.53 8.44 2.36
N LYS A 615 -6.69 7.41 2.47
CA LYS A 615 -6.84 6.36 3.50
C LYS A 615 -6.44 6.81 4.91
N ARG A 616 -5.52 7.78 5.01
CA ARG A 616 -4.99 8.28 6.29
C ARG A 616 -5.47 9.68 6.64
N GLN A 617 -6.33 10.28 5.80
CA GLN A 617 -6.69 11.69 5.90
C GLN A 617 -5.43 12.58 6.04
N PHE A 618 -4.38 12.22 5.28
CA PHE A 618 -3.06 12.84 5.39
C PHE A 618 -2.90 13.86 4.28
N THR A 619 -2.73 15.12 4.68
CA THR A 619 -2.74 16.28 3.79
C THR A 619 -1.34 16.70 3.38
N LEU A 620 -1.25 17.56 2.36
CA LEU A 620 -0.01 18.15 1.89
C LEU A 620 0.69 18.93 3.00
N VAL A 621 -0.08 19.61 3.87
CA VAL A 621 0.49 20.33 5.03
C VAL A 621 1.04 19.37 6.10
N ASP A 622 0.37 18.24 6.36
CA ASP A 622 0.85 17.23 7.32
C ASP A 622 2.21 16.63 6.90
N ALA A 623 2.43 16.48 5.59
CA ALA A 623 3.71 16.00 5.06
C ALA A 623 4.84 17.00 5.32
N PHE A 624 4.60 18.29 5.04
CA PHE A 624 5.60 19.33 5.31
C PHE A 624 5.88 19.48 6.80
N ASP A 625 4.86 19.44 7.65
CA ASP A 625 5.01 19.53 9.11
C ASP A 625 5.83 18.35 9.67
N SER A 626 5.62 17.15 9.15
CA SER A 626 6.41 15.97 9.53
C SER A 626 7.88 16.10 9.13
N ILE A 627 8.17 16.63 7.93
CA ILE A 627 9.55 16.82 7.47
C ILE A 627 10.24 17.88 8.31
N SER A 628 9.56 19.01 8.56
CA SER A 628 10.07 20.10 9.41
C SER A 628 10.38 19.63 10.84
N LYS A 629 9.52 18.78 11.42
CA LYS A 629 9.73 18.21 12.76
C LYS A 629 10.96 17.29 12.82
N ASN A 630 11.19 16.48 11.78
CA ASN A 630 12.35 15.59 11.70
C ASN A 630 13.65 16.36 11.49
N VAL A 631 13.65 17.40 10.65
CA VAL A 631 14.80 18.29 10.47
C VAL A 631 15.20 18.94 11.80
N LYS A 632 14.22 19.44 12.55
CA LYS A 632 14.44 20.05 13.87
C LYS A 632 15.00 19.09 14.91
N TYR A 633 14.50 17.86 14.94
CA TYR A 633 15.01 16.82 15.85
C TYR A 633 16.46 16.43 15.55
N ILE A 634 16.84 16.36 14.28
CA ILE A 634 18.22 16.07 13.87
C ILE A 634 19.15 17.25 14.22
N GLN A 635 18.69 18.49 14.07
CA GLN A 635 19.42 19.68 14.54
C GLN A 635 19.66 19.63 16.06
N GLU A 636 18.63 19.31 16.85
CA GLU A 636 18.74 19.20 18.31
C GLU A 636 19.71 18.08 18.77
N LEU A 637 19.85 17.01 17.99
CA LEU A 637 20.81 15.93 18.23
C LEU A 637 22.24 16.32 17.86
N ALA A 638 22.43 17.03 16.75
CA ALA A 638 23.72 17.57 16.34
C ALA A 638 24.25 18.59 17.36
N ASP A 639 23.38 19.51 17.81
CA ASP A 639 23.73 20.58 18.74
C ASP A 639 24.06 20.07 20.16
N LYS A 640 23.58 18.88 20.55
CA LYS A 640 23.84 18.29 21.87
C LYS A 640 25.27 17.76 22.06
N ASN A 641 26.03 17.49 20.98
CA ASN A 641 27.35 16.84 21.07
C ASN A 641 28.56 17.77 20.79
N THR A 642 28.37 18.98 20.24
CA THR A 642 29.49 19.84 19.75
C THR A 642 29.89 21.02 20.64
N SER A 643 29.24 21.25 21.78
CA SER A 643 29.32 22.53 22.51
C SER A 643 30.59 22.77 23.38
N LEU A 644 31.72 22.10 23.12
CA LEU A 644 32.90 22.17 24.00
C LEU A 644 34.25 22.53 23.35
N VAL A 645 34.43 22.52 22.02
CA VAL A 645 35.78 22.62 21.40
C VAL A 645 35.96 23.77 20.38
N SER A 646 34.92 24.30 19.73
CA SER A 646 35.06 25.16 18.52
C SER A 646 34.82 26.67 18.68
N VAL A 647 34.71 27.18 19.92
CA VAL A 647 34.30 28.58 20.16
C VAL A 647 35.47 29.57 19.97
N SER A 648 36.73 29.13 20.11
CA SER A 648 37.91 30.02 20.10
C SER A 648 38.93 29.77 18.97
N ASN A 649 38.84 28.67 18.23
CA ASN A 649 39.81 28.32 17.18
C ASN A 649 39.17 28.46 15.79
N PHE A 650 39.33 29.63 15.17
CA PHE A 650 38.90 29.91 13.80
C PHE A 650 39.77 31.00 13.17
N GLU A 651 39.92 30.97 11.84
CA GLU A 651 40.70 31.96 11.09
C GLU A 651 39.89 33.26 10.88
N LEU A 652 40.59 34.40 10.99
CA LEU A 652 40.07 35.73 10.74
C LEU A 652 40.56 36.24 9.38
N ASN A 653 39.63 36.65 8.52
CA ASN A 653 39.92 37.17 7.19
C ASN A 653 39.50 38.64 7.08
N GLU A 654 40.02 39.36 6.10
CA GLU A 654 39.54 40.70 5.78
C GLU A 654 38.06 40.64 5.37
N LEU A 655 37.21 41.42 6.03
CA LEU A 655 35.76 41.41 5.88
C LEU A 655 35.22 42.84 5.78
N HIS A 656 34.44 43.09 4.73
CA HIS A 656 33.71 44.34 4.54
C HIS A 656 32.46 44.36 5.43
N PHE A 657 32.60 44.90 6.64
CA PHE A 657 31.67 44.69 7.75
C PHE A 657 30.27 45.27 7.48
N LEU A 658 30.16 46.47 6.91
CA LEU A 658 28.86 47.07 6.57
C LEU A 658 28.11 46.25 5.51
N LYS A 659 28.85 45.67 4.56
CA LYS A 659 28.25 44.82 3.51
C LYS A 659 27.73 43.52 4.13
N PHE A 660 28.54 42.87 4.97
CA PHE A 660 28.15 41.69 5.73
C PHE A 660 26.87 41.94 6.55
N LEU A 661 26.78 43.07 7.27
CA LEU A 661 25.59 43.40 8.08
C LEU A 661 24.36 43.66 7.21
N SER A 662 24.52 44.35 6.08
CA SER A 662 23.41 44.59 5.14
C SER A 662 22.85 43.30 4.55
N GLU A 663 23.74 42.35 4.18
CA GLU A 663 23.36 41.03 3.68
C GLU A 663 22.69 40.19 4.78
N PHE A 664 23.28 40.17 5.98
CA PHE A 664 22.71 39.49 7.15
C PHE A 664 21.29 39.98 7.46
N ILE A 665 21.06 41.30 7.48
CA ILE A 665 19.76 41.87 7.81
C ILE A 665 18.75 41.62 6.69
N LYS A 666 19.17 41.66 5.43
CA LYS A 666 18.32 41.30 4.28
C LYS A 666 17.86 39.85 4.36
N ASP A 667 18.75 38.95 4.78
CA ASP A 667 18.44 37.52 4.92
C ASP A 667 17.52 37.26 6.12
N GLU A 668 17.81 37.87 7.28
CA GLU A 668 16.99 37.67 8.48
C GLU A 668 15.63 38.39 8.43
N LYS A 669 15.48 39.49 7.69
CA LYS A 669 14.16 40.12 7.47
C LYS A 669 13.14 39.17 6.85
N LYS A 670 13.57 38.18 6.08
CA LYS A 670 12.70 37.18 5.46
C LYS A 670 12.25 36.09 6.43
N SER A 671 13.01 35.86 7.51
CA SER A 671 12.78 34.81 8.50
C SER A 671 12.01 35.30 9.75
N LEU A 672 11.77 36.62 9.85
CA LEU A 672 11.09 37.25 10.98
C LEU A 672 9.57 37.23 10.82
N ASN A 673 8.87 36.98 11.93
CA ASN A 673 7.41 37.10 11.99
C ASN A 673 6.97 38.55 11.68
N ASN A 674 5.81 38.70 11.05
CA ASN A 674 5.25 40.00 10.62
C ASN A 674 5.09 41.06 11.73
N ASN A 675 5.19 40.69 13.01
CA ASN A 675 5.10 41.57 14.16
C ASN A 675 6.47 42.02 14.73
N ILE A 676 7.60 41.60 14.12
CA ILE A 676 8.96 41.99 14.52
C ILE A 676 9.59 42.80 13.39
N THR A 677 10.00 44.03 13.68
CA THR A 677 10.73 44.88 12.74
C THR A 677 12.22 44.86 13.08
N LEU A 678 13.08 44.59 12.09
CA LEU A 678 14.55 44.63 12.23
C LEU A 678 15.10 45.81 11.43
N GLU A 679 15.82 46.71 12.08
CA GLU A 679 16.39 47.92 11.46
C GLU A 679 17.93 47.95 11.58
N LEU A 680 18.56 48.64 10.64
CA LEU A 680 20.00 48.88 10.58
C LEU A 680 20.22 50.39 10.51
N ASP A 681 20.79 50.94 11.57
CA ASP A 681 21.15 52.34 11.66
C ASP A 681 22.67 52.48 11.61
N ILE A 682 23.18 53.25 10.64
CA ILE A 682 24.61 53.51 10.48
C ILE A 682 24.82 55.01 10.71
N HIS A 683 25.59 55.35 11.73
CA HIS A 683 25.86 56.73 12.12
C HIS A 683 26.56 57.52 10.99
N GLU A 684 26.23 58.81 10.85
CA GLU A 684 26.75 59.66 9.78
C GLU A 684 28.28 59.71 9.75
N ASP A 685 28.93 59.81 10.92
CA ASP A 685 30.39 59.74 11.02
C ASP A 685 31.00 58.45 10.46
N VAL A 686 30.32 57.30 10.57
CA VAL A 686 30.79 56.03 9.96
C VAL A 686 30.66 56.07 8.45
N LYS A 687 29.62 56.75 7.93
CA LYS A 687 29.41 56.91 6.48
C LYS A 687 30.39 57.92 5.87
N GLU A 688 30.60 59.03 6.55
CA GLU A 688 31.40 60.17 6.06
C GLU A 688 32.90 59.97 6.25
N GLN A 689 33.35 59.46 7.41
CA GLN A 689 34.78 59.33 7.71
C GLN A 689 35.40 58.04 7.16
N MET A 690 34.59 57.02 6.85
CA MET A 690 35.08 55.70 6.40
C MET A 690 34.63 55.32 4.99
N ASP A 691 34.04 56.25 4.22
CA ASP A 691 33.55 56.06 2.83
C ASP A 691 32.70 54.78 2.64
N ASN A 692 31.89 54.44 3.65
CA ASN A 692 31.13 53.17 3.74
C ASN A 692 31.96 51.88 3.64
N GLN A 693 33.28 51.92 3.82
CA GLN A 693 34.19 50.77 3.76
C GLN A 693 34.80 50.45 5.13
N VAL A 694 33.99 49.90 6.04
CA VAL A 694 34.49 49.39 7.32
C VAL A 694 35.10 48.00 7.09
N LEU A 695 36.43 47.93 6.95
CA LEU A 695 37.18 46.68 6.83
C LEU A 695 37.61 46.20 8.23
N ILE A 696 37.35 44.93 8.53
CA ILE A 696 37.75 44.30 9.80
C ILE A 696 38.45 42.97 9.54
N LYS A 697 39.24 42.47 10.50
CA LYS A 697 39.62 41.05 10.53
C LYS A 697 38.53 40.25 11.23
N GLY A 698 37.71 39.54 10.45
CA GLY A 698 36.54 38.82 10.95
C GLY A 698 36.29 37.48 10.29
N ASN A 699 35.62 36.60 11.03
CA ASN A 699 35.05 35.38 10.48
C ASN A 699 33.53 35.56 10.30
N PRO A 700 33.02 35.61 9.05
CA PRO A 700 31.61 35.95 8.81
C PRO A 700 30.64 34.93 9.39
N GLN A 701 31.02 33.65 9.48
CA GLN A 701 30.17 32.62 10.06
C GLN A 701 30.05 32.78 11.58
N LYS A 702 31.15 33.13 12.25
CA LYS A 702 31.18 33.34 13.70
C LYS A 702 30.48 34.64 14.10
N LEU A 703 30.69 35.73 13.35
CA LEU A 703 29.94 36.97 13.56
C LEU A 703 28.44 36.81 13.30
N ARG A 704 28.05 35.96 12.33
CA ARG A 704 26.64 35.60 12.11
C ARG A 704 26.05 34.87 13.32
N ILE A 705 26.79 33.96 13.94
CA ILE A 705 26.38 33.29 15.18
C ILE A 705 26.17 34.30 16.32
N VAL A 706 27.05 35.29 16.46
CA VAL A 706 26.89 36.37 17.45
C VAL A 706 25.56 37.11 17.24
N LEU A 707 25.28 37.55 16.02
CA LEU A 707 24.08 38.30 15.71
C LEU A 707 22.81 37.46 15.87
N ILE A 708 22.79 36.21 15.41
CA ILE A 708 21.65 35.29 15.58
C ILE A 708 21.35 35.07 17.07
N ASN A 709 22.37 34.82 17.89
CA ASN A 709 22.18 34.64 19.34
C ASN A 709 21.56 35.89 19.99
N LEU A 710 21.97 37.09 19.58
CA LEU A 710 21.38 38.34 20.08
C LEU A 710 19.91 38.51 19.64
N LEU A 711 19.59 38.19 18.39
CA LEU A 711 18.22 38.22 17.87
C LEU A 711 17.32 37.18 18.55
N ASP A 712 17.79 35.95 18.71
CA ASP A 712 17.02 34.87 19.32
C ASP A 712 16.82 35.08 20.82
N ASN A 713 17.78 35.70 21.51
CA ASN A 713 17.58 36.15 22.89
C ASN A 713 16.43 37.15 22.99
N ALA A 714 16.36 38.14 22.08
CA ALA A 714 15.24 39.08 22.04
C ALA A 714 13.90 38.37 21.76
N LYS A 715 13.85 37.48 20.76
CA LYS A 715 12.63 36.72 20.40
C LYS A 715 12.11 35.83 21.52
N ASN A 716 13.02 35.07 22.14
CA ASN A 716 12.64 34.00 23.05
C ASN A 716 12.47 34.48 24.50
N HIS A 717 13.16 35.56 24.88
CA HIS A 717 13.20 36.02 26.28
C HIS A 717 12.64 37.44 26.48
N ALA A 718 12.80 38.35 25.51
CA ALA A 718 12.31 39.72 25.65
C ALA A 718 10.88 39.91 25.12
N PHE A 719 10.51 39.29 24.01
CA PHE A 719 9.19 39.43 23.36
C PHE A 719 8.14 38.47 23.96
N THR A 720 7.82 38.70 25.22
CA THR A 720 6.87 37.87 26.00
C THR A 720 5.44 37.93 25.49
N ASN A 721 5.01 39.05 24.87
CA ASN A 721 3.70 39.19 24.25
C ASN A 721 3.81 39.15 22.71
N LYS A 722 3.38 38.03 22.12
CA LYS A 722 3.43 37.77 20.68
C LYS A 722 2.45 38.61 19.84
N GLN A 723 1.57 39.40 20.44
CA GLN A 723 0.62 40.26 19.70
C GLN A 723 1.06 41.72 19.60
N ARG A 724 2.07 42.15 20.38
CA ARG A 724 2.59 43.52 20.33
C ARG A 724 3.60 43.66 19.17
N PRO A 725 3.60 44.77 18.41
CA PRO A 725 4.69 45.07 17.49
C PRO A 725 5.98 45.26 18.30
N ASN A 726 7.01 44.49 17.98
CA ASN A 726 8.32 44.57 18.61
C ASN A 726 9.36 45.01 17.59
N LYS A 727 10.36 45.75 18.03
CA LYS A 727 11.44 46.23 17.17
C LYS A 727 12.79 45.81 17.73
N ILE A 728 13.68 45.42 16.82
CA ILE A 728 15.11 45.24 17.07
C ILE A 728 15.85 46.24 16.18
N ASN A 729 16.72 47.03 16.78
CA ASN A 729 17.59 47.95 16.06
C ASN A 729 19.06 47.53 16.20
N ILE A 730 19.78 47.48 15.09
CA ILE A 730 21.22 47.29 15.06
C ILE A 730 21.85 48.60 14.63
N GLU A 731 22.50 49.28 15.57
CA GLU A 731 23.14 50.57 15.36
C GLU A 731 24.66 50.41 15.26
N ILE A 732 25.29 51.12 14.33
CA ILE A 732 26.73 51.12 14.10
C ILE A 732 27.27 52.53 14.33
N LEU A 733 28.21 52.66 15.26
CA LEU A 733 28.77 53.93 15.75
C LEU A 733 30.30 53.89 15.69
N PRO A 734 30.99 55.02 15.48
CA PRO A 734 32.42 55.07 15.73
C PRO A 734 32.67 55.00 17.24
N PHE A 735 33.62 54.18 17.67
CA PHE A 735 34.03 54.20 19.09
C PHE A 735 35.16 55.21 19.27
N THR A 736 34.83 56.36 19.86
CA THR A 736 35.77 57.49 20.07
C THR A 736 36.31 57.56 21.51
N GLY A 737 35.98 56.59 22.36
CA GLY A 737 36.35 56.60 23.77
C GLY A 737 37.83 56.36 24.00
N ASN A 738 38.41 57.04 24.99
CA ASN A 738 39.77 56.78 25.43
C ASN A 738 39.86 55.46 26.25
N VAL A 739 41.07 55.03 26.62
CA VAL A 739 41.28 53.75 27.35
C VAL A 739 40.53 53.71 28.69
N GLN A 740 40.37 54.84 29.39
CA GLN A 740 39.62 54.91 30.65
C GLN A 740 38.12 54.76 30.41
N GLU A 741 37.59 55.40 29.36
CA GLU A 741 36.19 55.29 28.95
C GLU A 741 35.86 53.89 28.41
N ALA A 742 36.76 53.27 27.65
CA ALA A 742 36.62 51.88 27.19
C ALA A 742 36.54 50.91 28.37
N SER A 743 37.41 51.06 29.37
CA SER A 743 37.39 50.22 30.57
C SER A 743 36.07 50.35 31.35
N TYR A 744 35.48 51.54 31.41
CA TYR A 744 34.16 51.76 32.01
C TYR A 744 33.06 50.92 31.33
N TYR A 745 33.16 50.72 30.02
CA TYR A 745 32.23 49.90 29.23
C TYR A 745 32.64 48.42 29.10
N ASN A 746 33.58 47.92 29.91
CA ASN A 746 34.13 46.56 29.82
C ASN A 746 34.80 46.25 28.46
N TYR A 747 35.38 47.29 27.83
CA TYR A 747 36.15 47.17 26.60
C TYR A 747 37.65 47.29 26.87
N ASP A 748 38.41 46.37 26.30
CA ASP A 748 39.87 46.38 26.29
C ASP A 748 40.33 46.80 24.88
N ILE A 749 40.57 48.09 24.70
CA ILE A 749 41.01 48.66 23.42
C ILE A 749 42.54 48.76 23.32
N ASP A 750 43.06 48.71 22.09
CA ASP A 750 44.41 49.19 21.77
C ASP A 750 44.31 50.66 21.35
N GLY A 751 44.95 51.58 22.10
CA GLY A 751 44.90 53.02 21.82
C GLY A 751 45.51 53.43 20.46
N ARG A 752 46.10 52.49 19.71
CA ARG A 752 46.61 52.69 18.34
C ARG A 752 45.64 52.22 17.25
N LYS A 753 44.53 51.57 17.60
CA LYS A 753 43.54 51.05 16.66
C LYS A 753 42.24 51.83 16.76
N SER A 754 41.57 51.99 15.63
CA SER A 754 40.20 52.50 15.57
C SER A 754 39.21 51.36 15.71
N TYR A 755 38.07 51.61 16.33
CA TYR A 755 37.04 50.61 16.60
C TYR A 755 35.68 51.10 16.12
N VAL A 756 34.85 50.16 15.68
CA VAL A 756 33.43 50.38 15.49
C VAL A 756 32.65 49.74 16.64
N GLU A 757 31.68 50.46 17.21
CA GLU A 757 30.74 49.92 18.18
C GLU A 757 29.46 49.49 17.47
N VAL A 758 29.01 48.28 17.76
CA VAL A 758 27.72 47.74 17.31
C VAL A 758 26.81 47.63 18.52
N ARG A 759 25.65 48.28 18.46
CA ARG A 759 24.62 48.20 19.51
C ARG A 759 23.39 47.46 18.98
N VAL A 760 23.00 46.41 19.68
CA VAL A 760 21.79 45.65 19.38
C VAL A 760 20.75 45.92 20.47
N SER A 761 19.70 46.64 20.09
CA SER A 761 18.67 47.17 20.97
C SER A 761 17.31 46.55 20.68
N ASN A 762 16.50 46.24 21.69
CA ASN A 762 15.14 45.72 21.47
C ASN A 762 14.08 46.38 22.39
N THR A 763 12.82 46.39 21.93
CA THR A 763 11.68 47.02 22.63
C THR A 763 10.94 46.08 23.60
N GLY A 764 11.54 44.93 23.93
CA GLY A 764 10.89 43.85 24.68
C GLY A 764 10.90 44.06 26.19
N SER A 765 10.93 42.97 26.94
CA SER A 765 11.13 43.00 28.40
C SER A 765 12.62 43.18 28.72
N SER A 766 12.92 43.98 29.74
CA SER A 766 14.29 44.22 30.19
C SER A 766 14.88 42.97 30.86
N PHE A 767 16.22 42.88 30.95
CA PHE A 767 16.87 41.86 31.78
C PHE A 767 16.45 42.01 33.26
N PRO A 768 16.51 40.92 34.07
CA PRO A 768 16.19 40.98 35.51
C PRO A 768 16.98 42.05 36.27
N LYS A 769 16.40 42.57 37.38
CA LYS A 769 16.90 43.77 38.11
C LYS A 769 18.33 43.68 38.69
N ASP A 770 18.97 42.51 38.68
CA ASP A 770 20.35 42.29 39.14
C ASP A 770 21.22 41.54 38.10
N PHE A 771 20.78 41.47 36.84
CA PHE A 771 21.48 40.72 35.81
C PHE A 771 22.69 41.49 35.28
N THR A 772 23.89 40.94 35.46
CA THR A 772 25.14 41.59 35.06
C THR A 772 25.71 41.03 33.76
N LEU A 773 26.65 41.75 33.14
CA LEU A 773 27.41 41.24 31.99
C LEU A 773 28.17 39.93 32.33
N LYS A 774 28.67 39.81 33.57
CA LYS A 774 29.32 38.57 34.03
C LYS A 774 28.34 37.39 34.04
N ASP A 775 27.08 37.64 34.37
CA ASP A 775 26.02 36.64 34.32
C ASP A 775 25.66 36.26 32.87
N TYR A 776 25.61 37.24 31.98
CA TYR A 776 25.39 37.03 30.55
C TYR A 776 26.48 36.18 29.90
N ALA A 777 27.75 36.47 30.22
CA ALA A 777 28.90 35.77 29.67
C ALA A 777 29.25 34.46 30.41
N ARG A 778 28.50 34.07 31.44
CA ARG A 778 28.80 32.87 32.24
C ARG A 778 28.27 31.61 31.58
N LYS A 779 29.17 30.64 31.36
CA LYS A 779 28.81 29.32 30.82
C LYS A 779 27.78 28.62 31.71
N ASN A 780 26.72 28.09 31.09
CA ASN A 780 25.60 27.40 31.73
C ASN A 780 24.75 28.27 32.69
N PHE A 781 24.83 29.59 32.58
CA PHE A 781 24.03 30.49 33.40
C PHE A 781 22.71 30.87 32.69
N SER A 782 21.58 30.79 33.40
CA SER A 782 20.27 31.18 32.87
C SER A 782 19.48 31.95 33.92
N ALA A 783 18.72 32.95 33.49
CA ALA A 783 17.84 33.76 34.34
C ALA A 783 16.45 33.89 33.68
N GLY A 784 15.37 33.69 34.44
CA GLY A 784 13.98 33.77 33.95
C GLY A 784 13.18 32.45 34.07
N LYS A 785 11.86 32.51 33.82
CA LYS A 785 10.94 31.36 33.96
C LYS A 785 11.11 30.26 32.90
N THR A 786 11.80 30.54 31.80
CA THR A 786 12.11 29.59 30.72
C THR A 786 13.51 29.03 30.91
N ARG A 787 13.65 27.78 31.37
CA ARG A 787 14.95 27.11 31.55
C ARG A 787 15.62 26.80 30.20
N ASN A 788 16.41 27.73 29.67
CA ASN A 788 17.35 27.48 28.57
C ASN A 788 18.75 27.12 29.10
N LYS A 789 19.58 26.46 28.28
CA LYS A 789 20.89 25.86 28.66
C LYS A 789 21.98 26.85 29.10
N GLY A 790 21.80 28.16 28.92
CA GLY A 790 22.74 29.19 29.39
C GLY A 790 24.08 29.27 28.63
N LEU A 791 24.08 28.94 27.34
CA LEU A 791 25.28 28.88 26.50
C LEU A 791 25.44 30.06 25.54
N GLY A 792 24.34 30.68 25.09
CA GLY A 792 24.38 31.70 24.02
C GLY A 792 25.17 32.97 24.37
N GLY A 793 24.99 33.52 25.57
CA GLY A 793 25.75 34.72 25.98
C GLY A 793 27.24 34.45 26.21
N TYR A 794 27.60 33.25 26.67
CA TYR A 794 28.98 32.78 26.76
C TYR A 794 29.61 32.62 25.36
N GLU A 795 28.92 32.02 24.40
CA GLU A 795 29.40 31.89 23.02
C GLU A 795 29.61 33.24 22.34
N VAL A 796 28.68 34.18 22.53
CA VAL A 796 28.81 35.56 22.03
C VAL A 796 30.09 36.21 22.57
N ASN A 797 30.32 36.10 23.88
CA ASN A 797 31.50 36.69 24.52
C ASN A 797 32.82 36.11 24.00
N GLU A 798 32.91 34.78 23.87
CA GLU A 798 34.15 34.12 23.45
C GLU A 798 34.46 34.34 21.96
N ILE A 799 33.44 34.37 21.09
CA ILE A 799 33.62 34.74 19.68
C ILE A 799 34.13 36.18 19.57
N LEU A 800 33.53 37.12 20.31
CA LEU A 800 33.93 38.53 20.27
C LEU A 800 35.35 38.75 20.79
N LYS A 801 35.75 38.05 21.86
CA LYS A 801 37.14 38.05 22.32
C LYS A 801 38.10 37.56 21.25
N ALA A 802 37.78 36.46 20.56
CA ALA A 802 38.63 35.94 19.49
C ALA A 802 38.79 36.94 18.32
N HIS A 803 37.74 37.73 18.00
CA HIS A 803 37.81 38.82 17.02
C HIS A 803 38.56 40.06 17.51
N ASN A 804 38.84 40.14 18.82
CA ASN A 804 39.52 41.25 19.48
C ASN A 804 40.85 40.81 20.11
N GLU A 805 41.52 39.79 19.55
CA GLU A 805 42.84 39.32 20.03
C GLU A 805 42.82 38.85 21.51
N GLY A 806 41.69 38.28 21.94
CA GLY A 806 41.45 37.81 23.32
C GLY A 806 40.95 38.88 24.29
N LYS A 807 40.83 40.13 23.85
CA LYS A 807 40.42 41.28 24.67
C LYS A 807 38.91 41.35 24.87
N ASN A 808 38.47 41.90 26.01
CA ASN A 808 37.04 42.08 26.27
C ASN A 808 36.45 43.12 25.31
N ALA A 809 35.32 42.76 24.71
CA ALA A 809 34.71 43.57 23.64
C ALA A 809 33.18 43.58 23.71
N LEU A 810 32.57 43.12 24.79
CA LEU A 810 31.13 43.00 24.97
C LEU A 810 30.67 43.79 26.20
N ASN A 811 29.51 44.44 26.09
CA ASN A 811 28.89 45.24 27.14
C ASN A 811 27.35 45.17 27.10
N ILE A 812 26.71 45.55 28.21
CA ILE A 812 25.26 45.78 28.31
C ILE A 812 25.05 47.26 28.65
N VAL A 813 24.56 48.06 27.70
CA VAL A 813 24.53 49.53 27.77
C VAL A 813 23.33 50.06 28.55
N SER A 814 22.16 49.42 28.42
CA SER A 814 20.95 49.86 29.10
C SER A 814 20.03 48.69 29.45
N ASN A 815 19.41 48.79 30.63
CA ASN A 815 18.41 47.85 31.15
C ASN A 815 17.31 48.64 31.88
N LYS A 816 16.57 49.51 31.17
CA LYS A 816 15.58 50.42 31.76
C LYS A 816 14.18 50.09 31.24
N GLU A 817 13.23 49.89 32.14
CA GLU A 817 11.82 49.56 31.80
C GLU A 817 11.08 50.70 31.06
N ASN A 818 11.62 51.93 31.04
CA ASN A 818 10.96 53.13 30.51
C ASN A 818 11.67 53.82 29.32
N SER A 819 12.63 53.17 28.65
CA SER A 819 13.23 53.67 27.39
C SER A 819 12.59 53.03 26.16
N GLU A 820 12.67 53.70 25.00
CA GLU A 820 12.16 53.17 23.72
C GLU A 820 12.70 51.76 23.44
N TYR A 821 14.00 51.56 23.67
CA TYR A 821 14.64 50.24 23.73
C TYR A 821 14.91 49.88 25.19
N SER A 822 14.31 48.79 25.67
CA SER A 822 14.38 48.34 27.06
C SER A 822 15.64 47.54 27.38
N THR A 823 16.34 47.05 26.35
CA THR A 823 17.61 46.32 26.48
C THR A 823 18.51 46.61 25.29
N THR A 824 19.76 46.96 25.60
CA THR A 824 20.83 47.17 24.61
C THR A 824 22.06 46.37 25.01
N VAL A 825 22.51 45.49 24.11
CA VAL A 825 23.80 44.80 24.20
C VAL A 825 24.70 45.39 23.14
N SER A 826 25.94 45.77 23.49
CA SER A 826 26.87 46.35 22.54
C SER A 826 28.23 45.68 22.55
N PHE A 827 28.90 45.69 21.41
CA PHE A 827 30.25 45.17 21.28
C PHE A 827 31.10 45.99 20.32
N ILE A 828 32.42 45.93 20.49
CA ILE A 828 33.37 46.61 19.62
C ILE A 828 34.15 45.64 18.74
N ILE A 829 34.56 46.12 17.56
CA ILE A 829 35.43 45.39 16.64
C ILE A 829 36.50 46.35 16.08
N PRO A 830 37.78 45.95 16.04
CA PRO A 830 38.84 46.77 15.48
C PRO A 830 38.71 46.86 13.96
N ILE A 831 38.92 48.08 13.46
CA ILE A 831 38.99 48.39 12.03
C ILE A 831 40.43 48.15 11.57
N LEU A 832 40.57 47.69 10.33
CA LEU A 832 41.84 47.39 9.68
C LEU A 832 42.66 48.63 9.31
#